data_AF-A0A5C7X7F6-F1
#
_entry.id   AF-A0A5C7X7F6-F1
#
_cell.length_a   1.000
_cell.length_b   1.000
_cell.length_c   1.000
_cell.angle_alpha   90.00
_cell.angle_beta   90.00
_cell.angle_gamma   90.00
#
_symmetry.space_group_name_H-M   'P 1'
#
loop_
_entity.id
_entity.type
_entity.pdbx_description
1 polymer ?
#
loop_
_entity_poly.entity_id
_entity_poly.type
_entity_poly.pdbx_seq_one_letter_code
_entity_poly.pdbx_strand_id
1 'polypeptide(L)'
;MTDGRSFRQAKVVAFLSKFDKDRVKNFNELIKVAKCFEFTGFENVNWEDDLWTVTGGRLTKLPGRKVKSISIKFKPPEKLCFDMTSEWKDVIKALFLHRFHEKNQSLTSQRFFITAVVYIANASNELGKSLISLTPEVLDNACVLISKHYSETTAYSLHKNVCEFAAHCDSNKLCKTLFKYKYAGMKRPSKVGGLGGAIDNGIDYEDAQDTAGEKIVAPEVYAVIGELHRNVPKLHKYRLYVLMLTLFACLGRRFSEISLLPNQSISRNAKALAYIEYFPEKQYQGDTLTPKRKLYLYSQVVGVVEEVLSELETLTAASRSTAIQMHKNNAADLRFLENINENQKLYPADLRALGISDTLLTSTGWLRQKDRAWPDYDAKTLQGIVPANAIHFTYVKHLREYCSKYYEETSTSVIRVDQFGKEYFTKDFLFIRPLGISSGTYAPWLATICTHSMFSTFQRYLENLVKEFASKSLSVSFTSHHFRHTLNTLLDEGGLSDLMQTHWFARSNPGDTKAYQHTPPAKRALMLHEAIKGGKVGGRLAEQIEILPVELHDAILKARIQAVHDVGPGLCIHPFSQIPCEKHLECSADCKDYLWVKDDKARLSEQKRQYAINSLALETAEAIQKSTKPKKSIDWINHTKKKLKTLGAQLNDNGVFDFNPIEYLKEIGYGKEL
;
A
#
# COMPACT_ATOMS: atom_id res chain seq x y z
N MET A 1 -13.99 -4.34 22.83
CA MET A 1 -15.28 -4.44 22.09
C MET A 1 -14.98 -5.11 20.77
N THR A 2 -15.56 -6.29 20.54
CA THR A 2 -15.47 -7.00 19.25
C THR A 2 -15.87 -6.05 18.12
N ASP A 3 -15.04 -5.91 17.08
CA ASP A 3 -15.31 -4.97 15.95
C ASP A 3 -16.67 -5.27 15.27
N GLY A 4 -17.32 -6.40 15.60
CA GLY A 4 -18.67 -6.75 15.15
C GLY A 4 -18.73 -7.01 13.65
N ARG A 5 -17.68 -6.71 12.88
CA ARG A 5 -17.63 -6.80 11.42
C ARG A 5 -17.66 -8.23 10.92
N SER A 6 -17.11 -9.19 11.67
CA SER A 6 -17.30 -10.64 11.42
C SER A 6 -18.72 -11.12 11.72
N PHE A 7 -19.51 -10.32 12.46
CA PHE A 7 -20.90 -10.57 12.80
C PHE A 7 -21.88 -9.80 11.91
N ARG A 8 -21.40 -8.93 11.01
CA ARG A 8 -22.26 -8.14 10.12
C ARG A 8 -22.64 -8.97 8.89
N GLN A 9 -23.94 -9.06 8.63
CA GLN A 9 -24.46 -9.57 7.36
C GLN A 9 -23.98 -8.70 6.19
N ALA A 10 -23.76 -9.32 5.04
CA ALA A 10 -23.44 -8.59 3.82
C ALA A 10 -24.63 -7.70 3.44
N LYS A 11 -24.40 -6.38 3.40
CA LYS A 11 -25.43 -5.42 2.97
C LYS A 11 -25.40 -5.31 1.45
N VAL A 12 -26.45 -5.79 0.83
CA VAL A 12 -26.65 -5.82 -0.62
C VAL A 12 -27.99 -5.16 -0.93
N VAL A 13 -28.06 -4.46 -2.06
CA VAL A 13 -29.31 -3.88 -2.57
C VAL A 13 -29.92 -4.86 -3.58
N ALA A 14 -31.24 -4.99 -3.59
CA ALA A 14 -31.93 -5.78 -4.60
C ALA A 14 -31.76 -5.13 -5.99
N PHE A 15 -31.46 -5.95 -7.00
CA PHE A 15 -31.34 -5.50 -8.39
C PHE A 15 -32.68 -5.53 -9.12
N LEU A 16 -33.63 -6.33 -8.64
CA LEU A 16 -34.99 -6.41 -9.16
C LEU A 16 -35.91 -5.41 -8.46
N SER A 17 -36.73 -4.69 -9.24
CA SER A 17 -37.71 -3.73 -8.73
C SER A 17 -39.05 -4.38 -8.31
N LYS A 18 -39.35 -5.56 -8.87
CA LYS A 18 -40.54 -6.37 -8.56
C LYS A 18 -40.13 -7.82 -8.37
N PHE A 19 -40.80 -8.51 -7.45
CA PHE A 19 -40.52 -9.91 -7.14
C PHE A 19 -41.74 -10.78 -7.42
N ASP A 20 -41.55 -11.85 -8.17
CA ASP A 20 -42.52 -12.92 -8.35
C ASP A 20 -42.42 -13.94 -7.19
N LYS A 21 -43.53 -14.66 -6.95
CA LYS A 21 -43.55 -15.81 -6.04
C LYS A 21 -42.72 -16.96 -6.63
N ASP A 22 -42.73 -17.12 -7.95
CA ASP A 22 -41.89 -18.07 -8.67
C ASP A 22 -40.44 -17.59 -8.73
N ARG A 23 -39.55 -18.39 -8.14
CA ARG A 23 -38.11 -18.13 -8.07
C ARG A 23 -37.44 -18.25 -9.44
N VAL A 24 -37.96 -19.09 -10.33
CA VAL A 24 -37.46 -19.23 -11.70
C VAL A 24 -37.66 -17.93 -12.46
N LYS A 25 -38.81 -17.27 -12.30
CA LYS A 25 -39.08 -15.97 -12.93
C LYS A 25 -38.17 -14.88 -12.42
N ASN A 26 -37.90 -14.83 -11.10
CA ASN A 26 -36.94 -13.88 -10.53
C ASN A 26 -35.53 -14.11 -11.08
N PHE A 27 -35.11 -15.37 -11.19
CA PHE A 27 -33.82 -15.75 -11.77
C PHE A 27 -33.70 -15.30 -13.25
N ASN A 28 -34.72 -15.58 -14.06
CA ASN A 28 -34.75 -15.18 -15.46
C ASN A 28 -34.77 -13.65 -15.63
N GLU A 29 -35.52 -12.94 -14.78
CA GLU A 29 -35.54 -11.47 -14.81
C GLU A 29 -34.18 -10.90 -14.40
N LEU A 30 -33.48 -11.49 -13.43
CA LEU A 30 -32.14 -11.08 -13.03
C LEU A 30 -31.15 -11.15 -14.22
N ILE A 31 -31.20 -12.26 -14.97
CA ILE A 31 -30.38 -12.46 -16.18
C ILE A 31 -30.77 -11.44 -17.25
N LYS A 32 -32.07 -11.25 -17.48
CA LYS A 32 -32.58 -10.30 -18.47
C LYS A 32 -32.09 -8.88 -18.19
N VAL A 33 -32.21 -8.41 -16.96
CA VAL A 33 -31.70 -7.08 -16.58
C VAL A 33 -30.18 -7.01 -16.73
N ALA A 34 -29.45 -8.09 -16.38
CA ALA A 34 -28.00 -8.12 -16.56
C ALA A 34 -27.59 -8.01 -18.03
N LYS A 35 -28.32 -8.66 -18.94
CA LYS A 35 -28.10 -8.60 -20.40
C LYS A 35 -28.39 -7.21 -21.00
N CYS A 36 -29.15 -6.36 -20.31
CA CYS A 36 -29.41 -4.98 -20.75
C CYS A 36 -28.26 -4.01 -20.44
N PHE A 37 -27.26 -4.41 -19.64
CA PHE A 37 -26.14 -3.52 -19.36
C PHE A 37 -25.17 -3.44 -20.54
N GLU A 38 -24.94 -2.22 -20.99
CA GLU A 38 -23.91 -1.91 -21.99
C GLU A 38 -22.68 -1.32 -21.28
N PHE A 39 -21.66 -2.15 -21.08
CA PHE A 39 -20.38 -1.71 -20.53
C PHE A 39 -19.35 -1.55 -21.63
N THR A 40 -18.58 -0.47 -21.57
CA THR A 40 -17.43 -0.27 -22.45
C THR A 40 -16.45 -1.44 -22.32
N GLY A 41 -16.06 -2.03 -23.45
CA GLY A 41 -15.17 -3.17 -23.52
C GLY A 41 -15.85 -4.54 -23.54
N PHE A 42 -17.17 -4.61 -23.38
CA PHE A 42 -17.94 -5.86 -23.42
C PHE A 42 -18.61 -6.11 -24.78
N GLU A 43 -18.30 -5.32 -25.80
CA GLU A 43 -18.99 -5.34 -27.10
C GLU A 43 -18.86 -6.68 -27.83
N ASN A 44 -17.76 -7.40 -27.60
CA ASN A 44 -17.48 -8.70 -28.21
C ASN A 44 -17.78 -9.89 -27.28
N VAL A 45 -18.45 -9.66 -26.15
CA VAL A 45 -18.76 -10.71 -25.19
C VAL A 45 -20.03 -11.45 -25.61
N ASN A 46 -19.90 -12.75 -25.88
CA ASN A 46 -21.05 -13.63 -26.05
C ASN A 46 -21.48 -14.23 -24.70
N TRP A 47 -22.76 -14.13 -24.38
CA TRP A 47 -23.29 -14.61 -23.10
C TRP A 47 -23.04 -16.11 -22.89
N GLU A 48 -23.16 -16.92 -23.94
CA GLU A 48 -23.05 -18.39 -23.84
C GLU A 48 -21.61 -18.86 -23.58
N ASP A 49 -20.61 -18.03 -23.89
CA ASP A 49 -19.20 -18.41 -23.76
C ASP A 49 -18.77 -18.54 -22.30
N ASP A 50 -17.93 -19.54 -22.01
CA ASP A 50 -17.32 -19.73 -20.68
C ASP A 50 -16.13 -18.77 -20.44
N LEU A 51 -15.66 -18.11 -21.51
CA LEU A 51 -14.52 -17.21 -21.50
C LEU A 51 -14.94 -15.88 -22.11
N TRP A 52 -15.09 -14.86 -21.26
CA TRP A 52 -15.33 -13.50 -21.74
C TRP A 52 -14.01 -12.76 -21.92
N THR A 53 -13.85 -12.10 -23.07
CA THR A 53 -12.70 -11.22 -23.34
C THR A 53 -13.20 -9.78 -23.35
N VAL A 54 -12.80 -9.02 -22.32
CA VAL A 54 -13.17 -7.61 -22.18
C VAL A 54 -12.01 -6.75 -22.68
N THR A 55 -12.28 -5.83 -23.61
CA THR A 55 -11.27 -5.04 -24.33
C THR A 55 -11.17 -3.59 -23.86
N GLY A 56 -12.00 -3.18 -22.90
CA GLY A 56 -12.14 -1.79 -22.49
C GLY A 56 -12.71 -1.60 -21.08
N GLY A 57 -13.01 -0.36 -20.73
CA GLY A 57 -13.65 0.00 -19.45
C GLY A 57 -12.71 -0.04 -18.24
N ARG A 58 -13.29 -0.07 -17.03
CA ARG A 58 -12.55 -0.09 -15.76
C ARG A 58 -11.65 -1.31 -15.61
N LEU A 59 -12.11 -2.47 -16.08
CA LEU A 59 -11.45 -3.75 -15.81
C LEU A 59 -10.11 -3.91 -16.56
N THR A 60 -9.92 -3.17 -17.66
CA THR A 60 -8.64 -3.10 -18.38
C THR A 60 -7.68 -2.05 -17.82
N LYS A 61 -8.15 -1.17 -16.93
CA LYS A 61 -7.35 -0.12 -16.26
C LYS A 61 -6.79 -0.66 -14.94
N LEU A 62 -5.62 -1.29 -15.00
CA LEU A 62 -4.88 -1.71 -13.81
C LEU A 62 -4.05 -0.53 -13.24
N PRO A 63 -3.71 -0.53 -11.94
CA PRO A 63 -2.85 0.50 -11.36
C PRO A 63 -1.52 0.62 -12.12
N GLY A 64 -1.30 1.76 -12.77
CA GLY A 64 -0.08 2.04 -13.54
C GLY A 64 0.05 1.31 -14.88
N ARG A 65 -1.00 0.60 -15.36
CA ARG A 65 -0.99 -0.05 -16.67
C ARG A 65 -2.41 -0.21 -17.23
N LYS A 66 -2.63 0.18 -18.49
CA LYS A 66 -3.83 -0.22 -19.23
C LYS A 66 -3.50 -1.44 -20.10
N VAL A 67 -4.31 -2.49 -20.00
CA VAL A 67 -4.14 -3.73 -20.75
C VAL A 67 -5.12 -3.73 -21.92
N LYS A 68 -4.72 -4.22 -23.09
CA LYS A 68 -5.58 -4.27 -24.27
C LYS A 68 -6.85 -5.11 -24.06
N SER A 69 -6.72 -6.23 -23.37
CA SER A 69 -7.86 -7.07 -23.02
C SER A 69 -7.59 -7.87 -21.75
N ILE A 70 -8.66 -8.27 -21.08
CA ILE A 70 -8.63 -9.18 -19.96
C ILE A 70 -9.55 -10.36 -20.23
N SER A 71 -9.13 -11.54 -19.79
CA SER A 71 -9.98 -12.73 -19.86
C SER A 71 -10.60 -13.04 -18.50
N ILE A 72 -11.90 -13.31 -18.53
CA ILE A 72 -12.72 -13.71 -17.38
C ILE A 72 -13.25 -15.11 -17.66
N LYS A 73 -12.90 -16.04 -16.78
CA LYS A 73 -13.22 -17.47 -16.90
C LYS A 73 -14.38 -17.80 -15.96
N PHE A 74 -15.48 -18.30 -16.50
CA PHE A 74 -16.65 -18.79 -15.76
C PHE A 74 -16.66 -20.31 -15.70
N LYS A 75 -15.53 -20.91 -15.32
CA LYS A 75 -15.36 -22.36 -15.22
C LYS A 75 -14.68 -22.76 -13.91
N PRO A 76 -14.88 -24.01 -13.45
CA PRO A 76 -14.19 -24.53 -12.28
C PRO A 76 -12.67 -24.41 -12.38
N PRO A 77 -11.96 -24.05 -11.28
CA PRO A 77 -10.51 -24.16 -11.22
C PRO A 77 -10.09 -25.62 -11.25
N GLU A 78 -8.86 -25.92 -11.71
CA GLU A 78 -8.34 -27.29 -11.88
C GLU A 78 -8.44 -28.17 -10.63
N LYS A 79 -8.44 -27.55 -9.44
CA LYS A 79 -8.60 -28.23 -8.15
C LYS A 79 -10.04 -28.66 -7.80
N LEU A 80 -11.03 -28.31 -8.61
CA LEU A 80 -12.41 -28.76 -8.46
C LEU A 80 -12.78 -29.57 -9.71
N CYS A 81 -13.09 -30.85 -9.53
CA CYS A 81 -13.42 -31.76 -10.63
C CYS A 81 -14.94 -31.99 -10.69
N PHE A 82 -15.67 -31.01 -11.23
CA PHE A 82 -17.10 -31.14 -11.52
C PHE A 82 -17.45 -30.36 -12.79
N ASP A 83 -18.54 -30.77 -13.45
CA ASP A 83 -19.10 -29.99 -14.55
C ASP A 83 -20.13 -28.99 -14.02
N MET A 84 -19.95 -27.71 -14.36
CA MET A 84 -20.78 -26.64 -13.85
C MET A 84 -21.97 -26.42 -14.77
N THR A 85 -23.18 -26.60 -14.23
CA THR A 85 -24.42 -26.45 -15.00
C THR A 85 -24.59 -25.04 -15.57
N SER A 86 -25.40 -24.90 -16.63
CA SER A 86 -25.75 -23.60 -17.22
C SER A 86 -26.39 -22.65 -16.20
N GLU A 87 -27.26 -23.16 -15.32
CA GLU A 87 -27.89 -22.40 -14.23
C GLU A 87 -26.84 -21.63 -13.39
N TRP A 88 -25.75 -22.30 -13.01
CA TRP A 88 -24.68 -21.69 -12.23
C TRP A 88 -23.83 -20.71 -13.05
N LYS A 89 -23.56 -21.02 -14.32
CA LYS A 89 -22.85 -20.09 -15.21
C LYS A 89 -23.63 -18.79 -15.37
N ASP A 90 -24.94 -18.88 -15.57
CA ASP A 90 -25.83 -17.74 -15.77
C ASP A 90 -25.96 -16.87 -14.52
N VAL A 91 -26.14 -17.47 -13.33
CA VAL A 91 -26.23 -16.68 -12.10
C VAL A 91 -24.93 -15.94 -11.80
N ILE A 92 -23.78 -16.57 -12.07
CA ILE A 92 -22.47 -15.95 -11.86
C ILE A 92 -22.29 -14.77 -12.83
N LYS A 93 -22.59 -14.97 -14.12
CA LYS A 93 -22.51 -13.92 -15.14
C LYS A 93 -23.43 -12.75 -14.83
N ALA A 94 -24.69 -13.01 -14.46
CA ALA A 94 -25.65 -11.98 -14.10
C ALA A 94 -25.19 -11.18 -12.88
N LEU A 95 -24.86 -11.85 -11.76
CA LEU A 95 -24.43 -11.17 -10.55
C LEU A 95 -23.09 -10.45 -10.73
N PHE A 96 -22.18 -10.95 -11.57
CA PHE A 96 -20.95 -10.25 -11.93
C PHE A 96 -21.26 -8.87 -12.54
N LEU A 97 -22.14 -8.81 -13.54
CA LEU A 97 -22.49 -7.57 -14.24
C LEU A 97 -23.24 -6.60 -13.32
N HIS A 98 -24.21 -7.08 -12.55
CA HIS A 98 -24.95 -6.26 -11.58
C HIS A 98 -24.02 -5.67 -10.51
N ARG A 99 -23.13 -6.49 -9.93
CA ARG A 99 -22.14 -6.00 -8.97
C ARG A 99 -21.27 -4.93 -9.60
N PHE A 100 -20.78 -5.19 -10.82
CA PHE A 100 -19.92 -4.26 -11.55
C PHE A 100 -20.64 -2.93 -11.82
N HIS A 101 -21.92 -2.96 -12.20
CA HIS A 101 -22.75 -1.78 -12.34
C HIS A 101 -22.84 -0.97 -11.03
N GLU A 102 -23.10 -1.64 -9.91
CA GLU A 102 -23.39 -0.97 -8.63
C GLU A 102 -22.16 -0.26 -8.04
N LYS A 103 -20.98 -0.90 -8.06
CA LYS A 103 -19.79 -0.39 -7.34
C LYS A 103 -18.50 -0.36 -8.16
N ASN A 104 -18.55 -0.69 -9.44
CA ASN A 104 -17.38 -0.69 -10.34
C ASN A 104 -16.17 -1.43 -9.73
N GLN A 105 -16.41 -2.61 -9.12
CA GLN A 105 -15.39 -3.30 -8.33
C GLN A 105 -14.20 -3.72 -9.21
N SER A 106 -13.03 -3.86 -8.57
CA SER A 106 -11.80 -4.28 -9.25
C SER A 106 -11.89 -5.70 -9.82
N LEU A 107 -11.07 -5.98 -10.84
CA LEU A 107 -10.95 -7.32 -11.45
C LEU A 107 -10.67 -8.42 -10.40
N THR A 108 -9.81 -8.15 -9.42
CA THR A 108 -9.51 -9.10 -8.33
C THR A 108 -10.76 -9.39 -7.50
N SER A 109 -11.53 -8.36 -7.14
CA SER A 109 -12.78 -8.52 -6.39
C SER A 109 -13.80 -9.36 -7.15
N GLN A 110 -13.90 -9.16 -8.46
CA GLN A 110 -14.80 -9.94 -9.31
C GLN A 110 -14.35 -11.41 -9.43
N ARG A 111 -13.04 -11.67 -9.62
CA ARG A 111 -12.51 -13.03 -9.68
C ARG A 111 -12.70 -13.80 -8.37
N PHE A 112 -12.55 -13.14 -7.23
CA PHE A 112 -12.83 -13.75 -5.92
C PHE A 112 -14.30 -14.12 -5.77
N PHE A 113 -15.21 -13.26 -6.23
CA PHE A 113 -16.63 -13.56 -6.23
C PHE A 113 -16.97 -14.77 -7.10
N ILE A 114 -16.50 -14.79 -8.36
CA ILE A 114 -16.66 -15.94 -9.26
C ILE A 114 -16.14 -17.21 -8.58
N THR A 115 -14.95 -17.15 -8.00
CA THR A 115 -14.34 -18.30 -7.32
C THR A 115 -15.22 -18.79 -6.16
N ALA A 116 -15.74 -17.89 -5.32
CA ALA A 116 -16.60 -18.27 -4.21
C ALA A 116 -17.88 -18.97 -4.70
N VAL A 117 -18.55 -18.44 -5.72
CA VAL A 117 -19.78 -19.04 -6.26
C VAL A 117 -19.51 -20.39 -6.93
N VAL A 118 -18.37 -20.58 -7.58
CA VAL A 118 -17.95 -21.88 -8.13
C VAL A 118 -17.81 -22.94 -7.02
N TYR A 119 -17.31 -22.57 -5.84
CA TYR A 119 -17.24 -23.50 -4.70
C TYR A 119 -18.64 -23.84 -4.16
N ILE A 120 -19.56 -22.88 -4.17
CA ILE A 120 -20.96 -23.11 -3.83
C ILE A 120 -21.60 -24.07 -4.84
N ALA A 121 -21.35 -23.88 -6.14
CA ALA A 121 -21.85 -24.75 -7.19
C ALA A 121 -21.33 -26.19 -7.03
N ASN A 122 -20.04 -26.37 -6.69
CA ASN A 122 -19.47 -27.69 -6.39
C ASN A 122 -20.20 -28.36 -5.22
N ALA A 123 -20.32 -27.67 -4.08
CA ALA A 123 -21.01 -28.20 -2.90
C ALA A 123 -22.50 -28.48 -3.17
N SER A 124 -23.14 -27.68 -4.01
CA SER A 124 -24.52 -27.89 -4.45
C SER A 124 -24.66 -29.16 -5.28
N ASN A 125 -23.70 -29.40 -6.19
CA ASN A 125 -23.65 -30.59 -7.03
C ASN A 125 -23.46 -31.87 -6.20
N GLU A 126 -22.55 -31.84 -5.22
CA GLU A 126 -22.32 -32.95 -4.29
C GLU A 126 -23.58 -33.34 -3.49
N LEU A 127 -24.43 -32.35 -3.16
CA LEU A 127 -25.70 -32.56 -2.45
C LEU A 127 -26.92 -32.71 -3.36
N GLY A 128 -26.74 -32.75 -4.68
CA GLY A 128 -27.82 -32.86 -5.66
C GLY A 128 -28.84 -31.71 -5.60
N LYS A 129 -28.40 -30.50 -5.24
CA LYS A 129 -29.26 -29.30 -5.13
C LYS A 129 -29.09 -28.38 -6.33
N SER A 130 -30.20 -27.80 -6.79
CA SER A 130 -30.21 -26.68 -7.75
C SER A 130 -30.10 -25.34 -7.03
N LEU A 131 -29.84 -24.25 -7.76
CA LEU A 131 -29.76 -22.90 -7.19
C LEU A 131 -31.02 -22.53 -6.39
N ILE A 132 -32.21 -22.85 -6.91
CA ILE A 132 -33.49 -22.50 -6.27
C ILE A 132 -33.72 -23.26 -4.96
N SER A 133 -33.18 -24.46 -4.85
CA SER A 133 -33.34 -25.38 -3.71
C SER A 133 -32.17 -25.34 -2.73
N LEU A 134 -31.31 -24.33 -2.84
CA LEU A 134 -30.10 -24.19 -2.05
C LEU A 134 -30.41 -24.02 -0.55
N THR A 135 -29.55 -24.62 0.28
CA THR A 135 -29.66 -24.64 1.74
C THR A 135 -28.42 -24.02 2.39
N PRO A 136 -28.50 -23.53 3.65
CA PRO A 136 -27.32 -23.05 4.38
C PRO A 136 -26.19 -24.09 4.45
N GLU A 137 -26.51 -25.38 4.50
CA GLU A 137 -25.54 -26.48 4.49
C GLU A 137 -24.62 -26.46 3.27
N VAL A 138 -25.16 -26.16 2.07
CA VAL A 138 -24.35 -26.02 0.85
C VAL A 138 -23.32 -24.90 1.01
N LEU A 139 -23.72 -23.77 1.61
CA LEU A 139 -22.85 -22.62 1.84
C LEU A 139 -21.76 -22.94 2.87
N ASP A 140 -22.09 -23.69 3.92
CA ASP A 140 -21.15 -24.14 4.94
C ASP A 140 -20.12 -25.12 4.36
N ASN A 141 -20.56 -26.10 3.57
CA ASN A 141 -19.68 -27.05 2.88
C ASN A 141 -18.72 -26.33 1.92
N ALA A 142 -19.21 -25.35 1.17
CA ALA A 142 -18.37 -24.51 0.32
C ALA A 142 -17.31 -23.75 1.15
N CYS A 143 -17.70 -23.15 2.28
CA CYS A 143 -16.76 -22.44 3.15
C CYS A 143 -15.71 -23.36 3.79
N VAL A 144 -16.10 -24.56 4.20
CA VAL A 144 -15.18 -25.59 4.72
C VAL A 144 -14.17 -26.00 3.65
N LEU A 145 -14.62 -26.25 2.42
CA LEU A 145 -13.75 -26.63 1.31
C LEU A 145 -12.80 -25.48 0.91
N ILE A 146 -13.28 -24.23 0.91
CA ILE A 146 -12.46 -23.04 0.71
C ILE A 146 -11.32 -22.98 1.74
N SER A 147 -11.61 -23.23 3.02
CA SER A 147 -10.61 -23.22 4.09
C SER A 147 -9.54 -24.30 3.92
N LYS A 148 -9.88 -25.44 3.30
CA LYS A 148 -8.90 -26.50 2.97
C LYS A 148 -8.01 -26.12 1.79
N HIS A 149 -8.56 -25.41 0.80
CA HIS A 149 -7.89 -25.16 -0.48
C HIS A 149 -7.08 -23.85 -0.55
N TYR A 150 -7.19 -22.97 0.44
CA TYR A 150 -6.60 -21.65 0.41
C TYR A 150 -6.03 -21.25 1.77
N SER A 151 -5.04 -20.35 1.77
CA SER A 151 -4.52 -19.74 3.00
C SER A 151 -5.62 -18.98 3.75
N GLU A 152 -5.50 -18.86 5.07
CA GLU A 152 -6.51 -18.23 5.94
C GLU A 152 -6.97 -16.84 5.44
N THR A 153 -6.04 -16.03 4.93
CA THR A 153 -6.34 -14.69 4.40
C THR A 153 -7.21 -14.73 3.15
N THR A 154 -6.88 -15.65 2.24
CA THR A 154 -7.61 -15.84 0.99
C THR A 154 -8.97 -16.48 1.28
N ALA A 155 -9.00 -17.51 2.13
CA ALA A 155 -10.22 -18.16 2.59
C ALA A 155 -11.19 -17.18 3.25
N TYR A 156 -10.72 -16.34 4.17
CA TYR A 156 -11.52 -15.29 4.81
C TYR A 156 -12.15 -14.33 3.80
N SER A 157 -11.41 -13.97 2.74
CA SER A 157 -11.93 -13.11 1.67
C SER A 157 -12.96 -13.82 0.80
N LEU A 158 -12.77 -15.11 0.53
CA LEU A 158 -13.73 -15.94 -0.20
C LEU A 158 -15.00 -16.19 0.63
N HIS A 159 -14.90 -16.43 1.94
CA HIS A 159 -16.06 -16.54 2.85
C HIS A 159 -16.92 -15.26 2.84
N LYS A 160 -16.31 -14.07 2.75
CA LYS A 160 -17.06 -12.81 2.54
C LYS A 160 -17.87 -12.83 1.25
N ASN A 161 -17.30 -13.34 0.17
CA ASN A 161 -17.98 -13.44 -1.12
C ASN A 161 -19.08 -14.51 -1.10
N VAL A 162 -18.92 -15.60 -0.34
CA VAL A 162 -20.01 -16.57 -0.10
C VAL A 162 -21.18 -15.89 0.65
N CYS A 163 -20.88 -15.11 1.69
CA CYS A 163 -21.90 -14.34 2.41
C CYS A 163 -22.56 -13.28 1.51
N GLU A 164 -21.79 -12.62 0.64
CA GLU A 164 -22.30 -11.65 -0.34
C GLU A 164 -23.23 -12.34 -1.35
N PHE A 165 -22.87 -13.51 -1.87
CA PHE A 165 -23.71 -14.30 -2.76
C PHE A 165 -25.04 -14.68 -2.09
N ALA A 166 -25.00 -15.20 -0.86
CA ALA A 166 -26.21 -15.53 -0.10
C ALA A 166 -27.11 -14.30 0.11
N ALA A 167 -26.53 -13.13 0.39
CA ALA A 167 -27.28 -11.89 0.49
C ALA A 167 -27.88 -11.43 -0.85
N HIS A 168 -27.21 -11.68 -1.98
CA HIS A 168 -27.80 -11.47 -3.31
C HIS A 168 -28.97 -12.44 -3.57
N CYS A 169 -28.87 -13.70 -3.17
CA CYS A 169 -29.97 -14.66 -3.26
C CYS A 169 -31.19 -14.21 -2.45
N ASP A 170 -30.98 -13.73 -1.22
CA ASP A 170 -32.04 -13.20 -0.36
C ASP A 170 -32.67 -11.93 -0.96
N SER A 171 -31.84 -10.95 -1.34
CA SER A 171 -32.31 -9.64 -1.83
C SER A 171 -33.07 -9.74 -3.14
N ASN A 172 -32.69 -10.68 -4.00
CA ASN A 172 -33.33 -10.90 -5.30
C ASN A 172 -34.35 -12.05 -5.28
N LYS A 173 -34.60 -12.68 -4.12
CA LYS A 173 -35.48 -13.84 -3.94
C LYS A 173 -35.23 -14.93 -5.00
N LEU A 174 -33.97 -15.38 -5.08
CA LEU A 174 -33.54 -16.43 -6.03
C LEU A 174 -33.77 -17.84 -5.47
N CYS A 175 -33.72 -17.99 -4.14
CA CYS A 175 -33.88 -19.28 -3.47
C CYS A 175 -35.21 -19.38 -2.74
N LYS A 176 -35.67 -20.60 -2.48
CA LYS A 176 -36.85 -20.86 -1.63
C LYS A 176 -36.55 -20.55 -0.16
N THR A 177 -35.32 -20.81 0.27
CA THR A 177 -34.83 -20.56 1.63
C THR A 177 -34.34 -19.12 1.75
N LEU A 178 -34.71 -18.44 2.85
CA LEU A 178 -34.10 -17.18 3.25
C LEU A 178 -32.87 -17.49 4.10
N PHE A 179 -31.68 -17.09 3.64
CA PHE A 179 -30.45 -17.51 4.29
C PHE A 179 -30.09 -16.65 5.49
N LYS A 180 -30.14 -15.31 5.35
CA LYS A 180 -29.54 -14.37 6.33
C LYS A 180 -28.13 -14.82 6.74
N TYR A 181 -27.38 -15.34 5.76
CA TYR A 181 -26.27 -16.25 5.98
C TYR A 181 -25.11 -15.58 6.72
N LYS A 182 -24.51 -16.37 7.61
CA LYS A 182 -23.24 -16.07 8.25
C LYS A 182 -22.49 -17.39 8.45
N TYR A 183 -21.27 -17.47 7.94
CA TYR A 183 -20.43 -18.62 8.20
C TYR A 183 -19.92 -18.61 9.64
N ALA A 184 -20.27 -19.63 10.43
CA ALA A 184 -19.86 -19.73 11.83
C ALA A 184 -18.35 -19.91 12.01
N GLY A 185 -17.69 -20.59 11.07
CA GLY A 185 -16.24 -20.78 11.05
C GLY A 185 -15.44 -19.56 10.60
N MET A 186 -16.11 -18.44 10.27
CA MET A 186 -15.44 -17.24 9.78
C MET A 186 -14.69 -16.53 10.90
N LYS A 187 -13.40 -16.85 11.04
CA LYS A 187 -12.49 -16.14 11.93
C LYS A 187 -11.65 -15.16 11.13
N ARG A 188 -11.51 -13.94 11.63
CA ARG A 188 -10.56 -12.98 11.05
C ARG A 188 -9.17 -13.56 11.30
N PRO A 189 -8.35 -13.78 10.27
CA PRO A 189 -7.01 -14.32 10.48
C PRO A 189 -6.23 -13.36 11.38
N SER A 190 -5.50 -13.90 12.36
CA SER A 190 -4.58 -13.13 13.23
C SER A 190 -3.62 -12.31 12.37
N LYS A 191 -3.21 -12.87 11.24
CA LYS A 191 -2.33 -12.27 10.24
C LYS A 191 -2.94 -11.08 9.48
N VAL A 192 -4.26 -10.86 9.42
CA VAL A 192 -4.88 -9.82 8.56
C VAL A 192 -5.17 -8.50 9.29
N GLY A 193 -5.14 -8.50 10.62
CA GLY A 193 -5.27 -7.28 11.42
C GLY A 193 -3.91 -6.80 11.91
N GLY A 194 -3.73 -5.48 11.97
CA GLY A 194 -3.11 -4.92 13.17
C GLY A 194 -4.06 -5.11 14.36
N LEU A 195 -3.68 -4.58 15.52
CA LEU A 195 -4.39 -4.49 16.81
C LEU A 195 -5.85 -5.00 16.98
N GLY A 196 -6.74 -4.75 16.01
CA GLY A 196 -8.12 -5.26 16.04
C GLY A 196 -8.30 -6.78 16.07
N GLY A 197 -7.26 -7.58 15.84
CA GLY A 197 -7.29 -9.04 16.10
C GLY A 197 -6.88 -9.43 17.52
N ALA A 198 -6.01 -8.63 18.14
CA ALA A 198 -5.46 -8.92 19.47
C ALA A 198 -6.42 -8.48 20.59
N ILE A 199 -7.18 -7.38 20.37
CA ILE A 199 -8.21 -6.90 21.32
C ILE A 199 -9.35 -7.92 21.50
N ASP A 200 -9.62 -8.77 20.49
CA ASP A 200 -10.74 -9.72 20.50
C ASP A 200 -10.46 -11.01 21.29
N ASN A 201 -9.19 -11.34 21.54
CA ASN A 201 -8.80 -12.61 22.17
C ASN A 201 -8.46 -12.51 23.66
N GLY A 202 -8.51 -11.32 24.29
CA GLY A 202 -8.09 -11.16 25.68
C GLY A 202 -6.60 -11.53 25.82
N ILE A 203 -5.71 -10.62 25.46
CA ILE A 203 -4.27 -10.87 25.50
C ILE A 203 -3.85 -11.03 26.97
N ASP A 204 -3.39 -12.21 27.35
CA ASP A 204 -2.61 -12.40 28.57
C ASP A 204 -1.29 -11.65 28.43
N TYR A 205 -0.89 -10.95 29.50
CA TYR A 205 0.25 -10.00 29.51
C TYR A 205 1.57 -10.59 29.00
N GLU A 206 1.73 -11.91 29.00
CA GLU A 206 2.91 -12.63 28.51
C GLU A 206 3.03 -12.63 26.97
N ASP A 207 1.91 -12.63 26.23
CA ASP A 207 1.91 -12.62 24.75
C ASP A 207 2.26 -11.25 24.14
N ALA A 208 2.27 -10.17 24.95
CA ALA A 208 2.50 -8.80 24.49
C ALA A 208 3.98 -8.42 24.33
N GLN A 209 4.91 -9.21 24.89
CA GLN A 209 6.35 -8.95 24.80
C GLN A 209 6.90 -9.24 23.39
N ASP A 210 6.29 -10.18 22.66
CA ASP A 210 6.80 -10.66 21.38
C ASP A 210 6.15 -9.93 20.18
N THR A 211 6.63 -8.72 19.89
CA THR A 211 6.17 -7.92 18.73
C THR A 211 6.94 -8.25 17.46
N ALA A 212 7.72 -9.34 17.46
CA ALA A 212 8.30 -9.92 16.25
C ALA A 212 7.19 -10.56 15.38
N GLY A 213 6.12 -9.82 15.08
CA GLY A 213 5.10 -10.28 14.16
C GLY A 213 5.69 -10.40 12.75
N GLU A 214 5.30 -11.44 12.01
CA GLU A 214 5.69 -11.74 10.60
C GLU A 214 5.59 -10.54 9.61
N LYS A 215 5.00 -9.41 10.01
CA LYS A 215 4.72 -8.22 9.19
C LYS A 215 5.59 -7.00 9.50
N ILE A 216 6.41 -7.06 10.54
CA ILE A 216 7.41 -6.03 10.83
C ILE A 216 8.73 -6.45 10.16
N VAL A 217 9.35 -5.49 9.50
CA VAL A 217 10.66 -5.67 8.87
C VAL A 217 11.72 -5.54 9.94
N ALA A 218 12.53 -6.59 10.13
CA ALA A 218 13.60 -6.60 11.11
C ALA A 218 14.70 -5.56 10.76
N PRO A 219 15.38 -4.96 11.76
CA PRO A 219 16.45 -3.98 11.52
C PRO A 219 17.55 -4.46 10.57
N GLU A 220 17.85 -5.76 10.59
CA GLU A 220 18.85 -6.40 9.72
C GLU A 220 18.48 -6.23 8.24
N VAL A 221 17.19 -6.26 7.90
CA VAL A 221 16.73 -6.05 6.52
C VAL A 221 17.02 -4.63 6.05
N TYR A 222 16.84 -3.63 6.91
CA TYR A 222 17.19 -2.25 6.60
C TYR A 222 18.70 -2.08 6.39
N ALA A 223 19.52 -2.73 7.22
CA ALA A 223 20.97 -2.73 7.06
C ALA A 223 21.38 -3.36 5.70
N VAL A 224 20.80 -4.51 5.35
CA VAL A 224 21.04 -5.17 4.05
C VAL A 224 20.61 -4.27 2.89
N ILE A 225 19.46 -3.60 2.95
CA ILE A 225 19.04 -2.67 1.88
C ILE A 225 20.02 -1.50 1.76
N GLY A 226 20.53 -0.97 2.87
CA GLY A 226 21.56 0.06 2.87
C GLY A 226 22.87 -0.42 2.25
N GLU A 227 23.29 -1.65 2.51
CA GLU A 227 24.46 -2.27 1.86
C GLU A 227 24.24 -2.47 0.37
N LEU A 228 23.08 -3.00 -0.04
CA LEU A 228 22.74 -3.13 -1.46
C LEU A 228 22.75 -1.78 -2.17
N HIS A 229 22.21 -0.73 -1.54
CA HIS A 229 22.22 0.62 -2.09
C HIS A 229 23.64 1.17 -2.30
N ARG A 230 24.59 0.85 -1.41
CA ARG A 230 25.99 1.27 -1.55
C ARG A 230 26.80 0.40 -2.52
N ASN A 231 26.62 -0.92 -2.45
CA ASN A 231 27.55 -1.88 -3.05
C ASN A 231 27.12 -2.37 -4.44
N VAL A 232 25.83 -2.40 -4.74
CA VAL A 232 25.35 -2.86 -6.06
C VAL A 232 25.73 -1.83 -7.13
N PRO A 233 26.48 -2.20 -8.18
CA PRO A 233 26.94 -1.26 -9.21
C PRO A 233 25.79 -0.51 -9.88
N LYS A 234 26.01 0.77 -10.24
CA LYS A 234 24.99 1.63 -10.86
C LYS A 234 24.44 1.07 -12.19
N LEU A 235 25.27 0.35 -12.95
CA LEU A 235 24.88 -0.28 -14.22
C LEU A 235 24.32 -1.70 -14.05
N HIS A 236 24.18 -2.20 -12.81
CA HIS A 236 23.69 -3.54 -12.56
C HIS A 236 22.22 -3.69 -12.98
N LYS A 237 21.84 -4.83 -13.58
CA LYS A 237 20.49 -5.11 -14.10
C LYS A 237 19.35 -4.96 -13.08
N TYR A 238 19.66 -5.07 -11.79
CA TYR A 238 18.69 -4.91 -10.69
C TYR A 238 18.77 -3.57 -9.95
N ARG A 239 19.65 -2.64 -10.37
CA ARG A 239 19.87 -1.36 -9.67
C ARG A 239 18.57 -0.56 -9.50
N LEU A 240 17.74 -0.50 -10.55
CA LEU A 240 16.43 0.16 -10.50
C LEU A 240 15.56 -0.34 -9.34
N TYR A 241 15.57 -1.64 -9.07
CA TYR A 241 14.77 -2.23 -7.99
C TYR A 241 15.40 -2.04 -6.60
N VAL A 242 16.72 -1.98 -6.51
CA VAL A 242 17.44 -1.62 -5.26
C VAL A 242 17.10 -0.18 -4.84
N LEU A 243 17.07 0.75 -5.80
CA LEU A 243 16.62 2.12 -5.55
C LEU A 243 15.14 2.15 -5.12
N MET A 244 14.29 1.34 -5.73
CA MET A 244 12.89 1.18 -5.31
C MET A 244 12.75 0.65 -3.87
N LEU A 245 13.55 -0.38 -3.49
CA LEU A 245 13.59 -0.93 -2.13
C LEU A 245 14.01 0.14 -1.11
N THR A 246 15.00 0.96 -1.46
CA THR A 246 15.48 2.06 -0.63
C THR A 246 14.35 3.06 -0.37
N LEU A 247 13.58 3.44 -1.39
CA LEU A 247 12.41 4.31 -1.20
C LEU A 247 11.31 3.65 -0.35
N PHE A 248 11.07 2.33 -0.47
CA PHE A 248 10.12 1.65 0.43
C PHE A 248 10.55 1.74 1.89
N ALA A 249 11.84 1.50 2.16
CA ALA A 249 12.42 1.59 3.49
C ALA A 249 12.32 3.01 4.07
N CYS A 250 12.60 4.05 3.27
CA CYS A 250 12.56 5.44 3.72
C CYS A 250 11.14 6.01 3.86
N LEU A 251 10.20 5.64 2.98
CA LEU A 251 8.92 6.36 2.83
C LEU A 251 7.68 5.58 3.31
N GLY A 252 7.76 4.25 3.44
CA GLY A 252 6.64 3.39 3.84
C GLY A 252 5.39 3.53 2.95
N ARG A 253 5.58 3.86 1.67
CA ARG A 253 4.48 4.05 0.70
C ARG A 253 4.07 2.72 0.05
N ARG A 254 2.90 2.72 -0.59
CA ARG A 254 2.45 1.56 -1.40
C ARG A 254 3.33 1.40 -2.63
N PHE A 255 3.36 0.19 -3.18
CA PHE A 255 4.07 -0.08 -4.44
C PHE A 255 3.71 0.92 -5.54
N SER A 256 2.42 1.10 -5.81
CA SER A 256 1.93 1.98 -6.88
C SER A 256 2.15 3.46 -6.62
N GLU A 257 2.24 3.88 -5.35
CA GLU A 257 2.61 5.25 -4.98
C GLU A 257 4.09 5.53 -5.31
N ILE A 258 4.96 4.52 -5.17
CA ILE A 258 6.39 4.62 -5.48
C ILE A 258 6.67 4.45 -6.97
N SER A 259 6.07 3.43 -7.60
CA SER A 259 6.28 3.16 -9.03
C SER A 259 5.75 4.29 -9.93
N LEU A 260 4.82 5.10 -9.43
CA LEU A 260 4.25 6.26 -10.11
C LEU A 260 4.71 7.59 -9.49
N LEU A 261 5.90 7.63 -8.89
CA LEU A 261 6.50 8.90 -8.50
C LEU A 261 6.83 9.75 -9.75
N PRO A 262 6.34 11.00 -9.83
CA PRO A 262 6.73 11.93 -10.88
C PRO A 262 8.24 12.14 -10.94
N ASN A 263 8.76 12.39 -12.14
CA ASN A 263 10.14 12.85 -12.34
C ASN A 263 10.32 14.21 -11.65
N GLN A 264 11.08 14.23 -10.56
CA GLN A 264 11.19 15.38 -9.67
C GLN A 264 12.48 15.31 -8.83
N SER A 265 12.82 16.45 -8.25
CA SER A 265 13.82 16.58 -7.18
C SER A 265 13.14 16.92 -5.86
N ILE A 266 13.89 16.88 -4.75
CA ILE A 266 13.37 17.30 -3.45
C ILE A 266 13.01 18.78 -3.50
N SER A 267 11.82 19.11 -3.04
CA SER A 267 11.37 20.49 -2.84
C SER A 267 11.40 20.87 -1.37
N ARG A 268 11.52 22.16 -1.06
CA ARG A 268 11.42 22.68 0.32
C ARG A 268 10.32 23.72 0.40
N ASN A 269 9.58 23.73 1.50
CA ASN A 269 8.58 24.77 1.74
C ASN A 269 9.21 26.03 2.39
N ALA A 270 8.40 27.04 2.69
CA ALA A 270 8.84 28.27 3.36
C ALA A 270 9.52 28.03 4.74
N LYS A 271 9.25 26.89 5.39
CA LYS A 271 9.87 26.48 6.66
C LYS A 271 11.09 25.55 6.45
N ALA A 272 11.66 25.52 5.25
CA ALA A 272 12.77 24.65 4.84
C ALA A 272 12.52 23.13 4.97
N LEU A 273 11.27 22.70 5.19
CA LEU A 273 10.91 21.29 5.29
C LEU A 273 10.92 20.63 3.90
N ALA A 274 11.71 19.58 3.77
CA ALA A 274 11.86 18.79 2.55
C ALA A 274 10.60 17.95 2.27
N TYR A 275 10.17 17.94 1.02
CA TYR A 275 9.06 17.11 0.55
C TYR A 275 9.26 16.66 -0.89
N ILE A 276 8.58 15.57 -1.23
CA ILE A 276 8.33 15.13 -2.61
C ILE A 276 6.83 15.13 -2.89
N GLU A 277 6.44 15.06 -4.15
CA GLU A 277 5.06 14.99 -4.57
C GLU A 277 4.70 13.61 -5.11
N TYR A 278 3.51 13.11 -4.78
CA TYR A 278 3.08 11.77 -5.19
C TYR A 278 1.57 11.67 -5.39
N PHE A 279 1.14 10.57 -6.02
CA PHE A 279 -0.26 10.24 -6.29
C PHE A 279 -0.80 9.21 -5.28
N PRO A 280 -1.64 9.60 -4.30
CA PRO A 280 -2.20 8.68 -3.31
C PRO A 280 -3.30 7.79 -3.92
N GLU A 281 -3.32 6.50 -3.57
CA GLU A 281 -4.32 5.58 -4.16
C GLU A 281 -5.72 5.67 -3.56
N LYS A 282 -5.94 5.90 -2.26
CA LYS A 282 -7.30 5.73 -1.70
C LYS A 282 -8.26 6.91 -1.94
N GLN A 283 -7.87 7.91 -2.73
CA GLN A 283 -8.63 9.14 -3.00
C GLN A 283 -8.94 9.32 -4.50
N TYR A 284 -9.33 8.24 -5.19
CA TYR A 284 -9.80 8.32 -6.57
C TYR A 284 -11.15 9.03 -6.66
N GLN A 285 -11.26 9.99 -7.58
CA GLN A 285 -12.54 10.48 -8.10
C GLN A 285 -12.59 10.14 -9.59
N GLY A 286 -13.10 8.95 -9.94
CA GLY A 286 -13.04 8.41 -11.31
C GLY A 286 -11.75 7.62 -11.60
N ASP A 287 -11.48 7.38 -12.89
CA ASP A 287 -10.44 6.44 -13.32
C ASP A 287 -9.01 7.00 -13.38
N THR A 288 -8.86 8.30 -13.62
CA THR A 288 -7.55 8.95 -13.88
C THR A 288 -7.25 10.13 -12.97
N LEU A 289 -8.27 10.85 -12.47
CA LEU A 289 -8.09 11.99 -11.57
C LEU A 289 -7.56 11.50 -10.22
N THR A 290 -6.33 11.88 -9.91
CA THR A 290 -5.66 11.58 -8.66
C THR A 290 -4.93 12.83 -8.19
N PRO A 291 -5.50 13.58 -7.23
CA PRO A 291 -4.86 14.79 -6.71
C PRO A 291 -3.47 14.50 -6.15
N LYS A 292 -2.47 15.23 -6.62
CA LYS A 292 -1.09 15.14 -6.16
C LYS A 292 -0.98 15.75 -4.76
N ARG A 293 -0.24 15.09 -3.87
CA ARG A 293 -0.02 15.52 -2.48
C ARG A 293 1.46 15.66 -2.18
N LYS A 294 1.79 16.56 -1.25
CA LYS A 294 3.13 16.69 -0.68
C LYS A 294 3.34 15.61 0.38
N LEU A 295 4.38 14.81 0.22
CA LEU A 295 4.92 13.90 1.20
C LEU A 295 6.16 14.54 1.82
N TYR A 296 6.00 15.07 3.03
CA TYR A 296 7.13 15.58 3.80
C TYR A 296 8.06 14.42 4.22
N LEU A 297 9.35 14.69 4.22
CA LEU A 297 10.38 13.70 4.51
C LEU A 297 10.91 13.87 5.93
N TYR A 298 11.26 12.76 6.60
CA TYR A 298 12.05 12.83 7.82
C TYR A 298 13.43 13.38 7.49
N SER A 299 13.97 14.26 8.34
CA SER A 299 15.28 14.90 8.13
C SER A 299 16.40 13.90 7.86
N GLN A 300 16.36 12.74 8.52
CA GLN A 300 17.39 11.69 8.44
C GLN A 300 17.39 10.96 7.09
N VAL A 301 16.27 10.96 6.36
CA VAL A 301 16.17 10.27 5.05
C VAL A 301 16.32 11.22 3.88
N VAL A 302 16.35 12.54 4.10
CA VAL A 302 16.40 13.54 3.01
C VAL A 302 17.58 13.28 2.08
N GLY A 303 18.79 13.15 2.61
CA GLY A 303 20.00 12.94 1.79
C GLY A 303 19.94 11.64 0.98
N VAL A 304 19.47 10.55 1.59
CA VAL A 304 19.33 9.25 0.91
C VAL A 304 18.28 9.33 -0.21
N VAL A 305 17.13 9.96 0.07
CA VAL A 305 16.08 10.13 -0.95
C VAL A 305 16.57 11.03 -2.08
N GLU A 306 17.32 12.09 -1.79
CA GLU A 306 17.88 13.00 -2.81
C GLU A 306 18.83 12.27 -3.75
N GLU A 307 19.77 11.49 -3.19
CA GLU A 307 20.70 10.67 -3.95
C GLU A 307 19.96 9.65 -4.84
N VAL A 308 18.94 8.97 -4.28
CA VAL A 308 18.13 8.01 -5.03
C VAL A 308 17.38 8.68 -6.17
N LEU A 309 16.79 9.86 -5.97
CA LEU A 309 16.07 10.58 -7.03
C LEU A 309 17.01 11.02 -8.16
N SER A 310 18.19 11.55 -7.83
CA SER A 310 19.20 11.95 -8.80
C SER A 310 19.75 10.76 -9.59
N GLU A 311 19.99 9.63 -8.91
CA GLU A 311 20.43 8.41 -9.58
C GLU A 311 19.33 7.84 -10.49
N LEU A 312 18.07 7.84 -10.04
CA LEU A 312 16.94 7.41 -10.86
C LEU A 312 16.81 8.25 -12.13
N GLU A 313 16.96 9.58 -12.03
CA GLU A 313 16.93 10.48 -13.18
C GLU A 313 17.95 10.05 -14.24
N THR A 314 19.19 9.80 -13.82
CA THR A 314 20.30 9.35 -14.67
C THR A 314 20.06 7.95 -15.24
N LEU A 315 19.75 6.98 -14.38
CA LEU A 315 19.59 5.56 -14.73
C LEU A 315 18.47 5.36 -15.76
N THR A 316 17.43 6.19 -15.69
CA THR A 316 16.24 6.07 -16.56
C THR A 316 16.23 7.06 -17.71
N ALA A 317 17.29 7.86 -17.91
CA ALA A 317 17.37 8.88 -18.95
C ALA A 317 17.14 8.31 -20.37
N ALA A 318 17.75 7.17 -20.71
CA ALA A 318 17.56 6.52 -22.00
C ALA A 318 16.10 6.10 -22.22
N SER A 319 15.50 5.40 -21.24
CA SER A 319 14.08 5.01 -21.29
C SER A 319 13.14 6.21 -21.29
N ARG A 320 13.51 7.32 -20.66
CA ARG A 320 12.76 8.57 -20.69
C ARG A 320 12.77 9.18 -22.08
N SER A 321 13.93 9.22 -22.73
CA SER A 321 14.08 9.68 -24.12
C SER A 321 13.19 8.85 -25.05
N THR A 322 13.20 7.52 -24.89
CA THR A 322 12.29 6.60 -25.60
C THR A 322 10.82 6.95 -25.33
N ALA A 323 10.42 7.14 -24.07
CA ALA A 323 9.04 7.46 -23.70
C ALA A 323 8.57 8.82 -24.26
N ILE A 324 9.46 9.83 -24.29
CA ILE A 324 9.19 11.14 -24.90
C ILE A 324 8.90 10.97 -26.39
N GLN A 325 9.74 10.23 -27.11
CA GLN A 325 9.56 10.01 -28.54
C GLN A 325 8.31 9.19 -28.83
N MET A 326 8.04 8.16 -28.04
CA MET A 326 6.81 7.36 -28.17
C MET A 326 5.57 8.23 -28.05
N HIS A 327 5.53 9.11 -27.04
CA HIS A 327 4.41 10.01 -26.83
C HIS A 327 4.26 11.05 -27.93
N LYS A 328 5.38 11.59 -28.45
CA LYS A 328 5.36 12.57 -29.56
C LYS A 328 4.76 11.97 -30.84
N ASN A 329 5.12 10.72 -31.15
CA ASN A 329 4.75 10.08 -32.41
C ASN A 329 3.55 9.14 -32.31
N ASN A 330 3.05 8.88 -31.11
CA ASN A 330 2.09 7.80 -30.84
C ASN A 330 2.52 6.46 -31.48
N ALA A 331 3.81 6.12 -31.39
CA ALA A 331 4.40 4.93 -31.99
C ALA A 331 5.65 4.47 -31.20
N ALA A 332 6.32 3.40 -31.64
CA ALA A 332 7.63 3.01 -31.12
C ALA A 332 8.71 4.09 -31.41
N ASP A 333 9.76 4.16 -30.57
CA ASP A 333 10.91 5.02 -30.86
C ASP A 333 11.81 4.38 -31.93
N LEU A 334 11.74 4.87 -33.15
CA LEU A 334 12.50 4.35 -34.29
C LEU A 334 13.69 5.24 -34.69
N ARG A 335 14.07 6.24 -33.87
CA ARG A 335 15.13 7.20 -34.21
C ARG A 335 16.47 6.52 -34.51
N PHE A 336 16.75 5.41 -33.84
CA PHE A 336 17.96 4.62 -34.04
C PHE A 336 18.06 3.97 -35.44
N LEU A 337 16.96 3.97 -36.23
CA LEU A 337 16.90 3.47 -37.60
C LEU A 337 16.90 4.58 -38.66
N GLU A 338 16.74 5.85 -38.29
CA GLU A 338 16.54 6.97 -39.25
C GLU A 338 17.79 7.23 -40.12
N ASN A 339 18.98 6.95 -39.59
CA ASN A 339 20.25 7.19 -40.28
C ASN A 339 20.76 5.98 -41.08
N ILE A 340 19.98 4.89 -41.16
CA ILE A 340 20.37 3.67 -41.89
C ILE A 340 19.71 3.70 -43.27
N ASN A 341 20.50 3.44 -44.31
CA ASN A 341 19.97 3.37 -45.68
C ASN A 341 18.96 2.22 -45.80
N GLU A 342 17.78 2.47 -46.40
CA GLU A 342 16.71 1.47 -46.58
C GLU A 342 17.18 0.18 -47.26
N ASN A 343 18.12 0.30 -48.20
CA ASN A 343 18.64 -0.81 -48.98
C ASN A 343 19.89 -1.45 -48.37
N GLN A 344 20.33 -0.97 -47.19
CA GLN A 344 21.46 -1.58 -46.50
C GLN A 344 21.06 -2.96 -45.95
N LYS A 345 21.86 -3.97 -46.30
CA LYS A 345 21.74 -5.31 -45.71
C LYS A 345 22.18 -5.26 -44.25
N LEU A 346 21.30 -5.65 -43.34
CA LEU A 346 21.56 -5.71 -41.90
C LEU A 346 21.74 -7.16 -41.47
N TYR A 347 22.94 -7.47 -41.01
CA TYR A 347 23.39 -8.79 -40.58
C TYR A 347 23.28 -8.94 -39.06
N PRO A 348 23.47 -10.16 -38.50
CA PRO A 348 23.43 -10.41 -37.05
C PRO A 348 24.25 -9.43 -36.19
N ALA A 349 25.43 -9.01 -36.66
CA ALA A 349 26.27 -8.05 -35.94
C ALA A 349 25.63 -6.66 -35.87
N ASP A 350 25.00 -6.20 -36.94
CA ASP A 350 24.29 -4.92 -36.99
C ASP A 350 23.10 -4.92 -36.02
N LEU A 351 22.32 -6.02 -36.00
CA LEU A 351 21.21 -6.17 -35.07
C LEU A 351 21.69 -6.06 -33.61
N ARG A 352 22.78 -6.75 -33.25
CA ARG A 352 23.36 -6.64 -31.90
C ARG A 352 23.83 -5.23 -31.57
N ALA A 353 24.44 -4.53 -32.53
CA ALA A 353 24.85 -3.14 -32.35
C ALA A 353 23.65 -2.18 -32.14
N LEU A 354 22.51 -2.48 -32.76
CA LEU A 354 21.24 -1.76 -32.57
C LEU A 354 20.49 -2.17 -31.29
N GLY A 355 21.02 -3.11 -30.50
CA GLY A 355 20.34 -3.65 -29.32
C GLY A 355 19.14 -4.56 -29.65
N ILE A 356 19.08 -5.08 -30.88
CA ILE A 356 18.08 -6.02 -31.36
C ILE A 356 18.67 -7.44 -31.33
N SER A 357 17.85 -8.43 -30.93
CA SER A 357 18.29 -9.83 -30.92
C SER A 357 18.58 -10.34 -32.33
N ASP A 358 19.77 -10.87 -32.56
CA ASP A 358 20.18 -11.49 -33.82
C ASP A 358 19.45 -12.81 -34.12
N THR A 359 18.93 -13.46 -33.08
CA THR A 359 18.07 -14.65 -33.20
C THR A 359 16.84 -14.43 -34.07
N LEU A 360 16.46 -13.18 -34.36
CA LEU A 360 15.40 -12.85 -35.31
C LEU A 360 15.67 -13.37 -36.73
N LEU A 361 16.95 -13.55 -37.10
CA LEU A 361 17.39 -14.04 -38.40
C LEU A 361 17.59 -15.57 -38.45
N THR A 362 17.49 -16.26 -37.30
CA THR A 362 17.52 -17.73 -37.26
C THR A 362 16.20 -18.34 -37.74
N SER A 363 16.17 -19.64 -38.02
CA SER A 363 14.99 -20.34 -38.57
C SER A 363 13.73 -20.20 -37.70
N THR A 364 13.90 -20.09 -36.38
CA THR A 364 12.81 -19.87 -35.42
C THR A 364 12.51 -18.38 -35.16
N GLY A 365 13.28 -17.48 -35.77
CA GLY A 365 13.19 -16.05 -35.58
C GLY A 365 11.99 -15.42 -36.31
N TRP A 366 11.41 -14.38 -35.73
CA TRP A 366 10.19 -13.77 -36.26
C TRP A 366 10.35 -13.22 -37.69
N LEU A 367 11.50 -12.61 -38.01
CA LEU A 367 11.74 -12.09 -39.36
C LEU A 367 11.79 -13.23 -40.39
N ARG A 368 12.45 -14.33 -40.05
CA ARG A 368 12.56 -15.49 -40.93
C ARG A 368 11.22 -16.22 -41.10
N GLN A 369 10.42 -16.35 -40.02
CA GLN A 369 9.07 -16.92 -40.08
C GLN A 369 8.05 -16.07 -40.86
N LYS A 370 8.35 -14.79 -41.09
CA LYS A 370 7.50 -13.86 -41.84
C LYS A 370 8.07 -13.51 -43.22
N ASP A 371 9.03 -14.29 -43.70
CA ASP A 371 9.70 -14.08 -44.99
C ASP A 371 10.27 -12.66 -45.15
N ARG A 372 10.84 -12.13 -44.05
CA ARG A 372 11.48 -10.80 -43.94
C ARG A 372 12.99 -10.88 -43.74
N ALA A 373 13.58 -12.03 -44.00
CA ALA A 373 15.02 -12.26 -43.92
C ALA A 373 15.46 -13.13 -45.12
N TRP A 374 16.60 -12.79 -45.72
CA TRP A 374 17.10 -13.45 -46.93
C TRP A 374 18.48 -14.06 -46.70
N PRO A 375 18.78 -15.22 -47.31
CA PRO A 375 20.12 -15.79 -47.28
C PRO A 375 21.08 -14.98 -48.15
N ASP A 376 22.30 -14.79 -47.65
CA ASP A 376 23.45 -14.29 -48.38
C ASP A 376 24.54 -15.35 -48.35
N TYR A 377 24.79 -15.97 -49.50
CA TYR A 377 25.76 -17.05 -49.65
C TYR A 377 27.19 -16.53 -49.78
N ASP A 378 27.37 -15.25 -50.10
CA ASP A 378 28.67 -14.61 -50.29
C ASP A 378 29.14 -13.86 -49.04
N ALA A 379 28.26 -13.70 -48.05
CA ALA A 379 28.55 -13.02 -46.81
C ALA A 379 29.63 -13.76 -46.00
N LYS A 380 30.68 -13.02 -45.66
CA LYS A 380 31.81 -13.52 -44.86
C LYS A 380 31.56 -13.31 -43.37
N THR A 381 32.03 -14.23 -42.54
CA THR A 381 32.08 -14.04 -41.09
C THR A 381 33.08 -12.94 -40.71
N LEU A 382 33.12 -12.55 -39.44
CA LEU A 382 34.13 -11.60 -38.89
C LEU A 382 35.57 -12.06 -39.14
N GLN A 383 35.79 -13.35 -39.42
CA GLN A 383 37.10 -13.95 -39.72
C GLN A 383 37.39 -14.03 -41.24
N GLY A 384 36.52 -13.47 -42.08
CA GLY A 384 36.69 -13.46 -43.54
C GLY A 384 36.31 -14.75 -44.26
N ILE A 385 35.74 -15.73 -43.55
CA ILE A 385 35.39 -17.06 -44.08
C ILE A 385 33.93 -17.06 -44.56
N VAL A 386 33.65 -17.65 -45.71
CA VAL A 386 32.28 -17.94 -46.17
C VAL A 386 31.78 -19.21 -45.47
N PRO A 387 30.74 -19.14 -44.63
CA PRO A 387 30.25 -20.30 -43.89
C PRO A 387 29.47 -21.27 -44.79
N ALA A 388 29.45 -22.56 -44.41
CA ALA A 388 28.72 -23.61 -45.14
C ALA A 388 27.19 -23.36 -45.21
N ASN A 389 26.65 -22.60 -44.25
CA ASN A 389 25.26 -22.16 -44.24
C ASN A 389 25.20 -20.66 -44.49
N ALA A 390 24.33 -20.22 -45.41
CA ALA A 390 24.18 -18.81 -45.74
C ALA A 390 23.83 -17.94 -44.52
N ILE A 391 24.51 -16.80 -44.40
CA ILE A 391 24.20 -15.80 -43.37
C ILE A 391 22.95 -15.07 -43.80
N HIS A 392 21.96 -14.99 -42.92
CA HIS A 392 20.73 -14.27 -43.23
C HIS A 392 20.87 -12.78 -42.89
N PHE A 393 20.23 -11.93 -43.68
CA PHE A 393 20.16 -10.48 -43.44
C PHE A 393 18.72 -9.98 -43.57
N THR A 394 18.47 -8.75 -43.12
CA THR A 394 17.19 -8.04 -43.28
C THR A 394 17.41 -6.59 -43.71
N TYR A 395 16.32 -5.85 -43.92
CA TYR A 395 16.32 -4.43 -44.27
C TYR A 395 15.63 -3.59 -43.19
N VAL A 396 15.92 -2.29 -43.16
CA VAL A 396 15.39 -1.33 -42.17
C VAL A 396 13.86 -1.37 -42.10
N LYS A 397 13.18 -1.40 -43.25
CA LYS A 397 11.71 -1.54 -43.34
C LYS A 397 11.14 -2.63 -42.43
N HIS A 398 11.75 -3.81 -42.41
CA HIS A 398 11.24 -4.95 -41.63
C HIS A 398 11.61 -4.88 -40.15
N LEU A 399 12.71 -4.20 -39.82
CA LEU A 399 12.98 -3.84 -38.43
C LEU A 399 11.94 -2.86 -37.89
N ARG A 400 11.46 -1.90 -38.70
CA ARG A 400 10.35 -1.02 -38.29
C ARG A 400 9.07 -1.81 -38.05
N GLU A 401 8.72 -2.74 -38.93
CA GLU A 401 7.57 -3.64 -38.75
C GLU A 401 7.68 -4.44 -37.43
N TYR A 402 8.85 -5.02 -37.16
CA TYR A 402 9.12 -5.76 -35.93
C TYR A 402 9.02 -4.89 -34.68
N CYS A 403 9.58 -3.68 -34.70
CA CYS A 403 9.56 -2.77 -33.56
C CYS A 403 8.14 -2.31 -33.23
N SER A 404 7.35 -1.97 -34.26
CA SER A 404 5.96 -1.52 -34.13
C SER A 404 5.02 -2.61 -33.64
N LYS A 405 5.32 -3.90 -33.87
CA LYS A 405 4.52 -5.04 -33.40
C LYS A 405 4.24 -5.01 -31.90
N TYR A 406 5.21 -4.58 -31.10
CA TYR A 406 5.12 -4.58 -29.63
C TYR A 406 4.59 -3.26 -29.06
N TYR A 407 4.40 -2.25 -29.90
CA TYR A 407 3.80 -0.99 -29.49
C TYR A 407 2.31 -1.20 -29.23
N GLU A 408 1.85 -0.73 -28.07
CA GLU A 408 0.43 -0.66 -27.72
C GLU A 408 0.05 0.80 -27.52
N GLU A 409 -1.07 1.26 -28.09
CA GLU A 409 -1.59 2.63 -27.93
C GLU A 409 -1.80 3.01 -26.45
N THR A 410 -2.07 2.03 -25.59
CA THR A 410 -2.17 2.20 -24.14
C THR A 410 -0.87 2.71 -23.51
N SER A 411 0.28 2.47 -24.13
CA SER A 411 1.62 2.83 -23.63
C SER A 411 1.89 4.33 -23.65
N THR A 412 1.19 5.07 -24.50
CA THR A 412 1.26 6.53 -24.66
C THR A 412 0.00 7.23 -24.13
N SER A 413 -0.92 6.49 -23.56
CA SER A 413 -2.15 7.03 -22.98
C SER A 413 -1.92 7.67 -21.60
N VAL A 414 -2.80 8.58 -21.22
CA VAL A 414 -2.78 9.25 -19.91
C VAL A 414 -2.88 8.23 -18.78
N ILE A 415 -1.96 8.29 -17.83
CA ILE A 415 -1.91 7.40 -16.66
C ILE A 415 -2.54 8.07 -15.44
N ARG A 416 -2.24 9.35 -15.20
CA ARG A 416 -2.83 10.17 -14.12
C ARG A 416 -3.19 11.54 -14.63
N VAL A 417 -4.21 12.13 -14.03
CA VAL A 417 -4.55 13.55 -14.16
C VAL A 417 -4.51 14.15 -12.77
N ASP A 418 -3.80 15.25 -12.58
CA ASP A 418 -3.74 15.93 -11.28
C ASP A 418 -4.93 16.88 -11.07
N GLN A 419 -4.99 17.50 -9.89
CA GLN A 419 -6.06 18.41 -9.49
C GLN A 419 -6.19 19.68 -10.35
N PHE A 420 -5.17 19.99 -11.18
CA PHE A 420 -5.17 21.13 -12.08
C PHE A 420 -5.45 20.72 -13.53
N GLY A 421 -5.82 19.45 -13.77
CA GLY A 421 -6.07 18.92 -15.10
C GLY A 421 -4.81 18.56 -15.88
N LYS A 422 -3.62 18.59 -15.26
CA LYS A 422 -2.39 18.20 -15.94
C LYS A 422 -2.35 16.68 -16.11
N GLU A 423 -2.12 16.25 -17.36
CA GLU A 423 -1.99 14.85 -17.73
C GLU A 423 -0.55 14.35 -17.55
N TYR A 424 -0.42 13.13 -17.03
CA TYR A 424 0.87 12.46 -16.81
C TYR A 424 0.90 11.15 -17.60
N PHE A 425 1.98 10.98 -18.35
CA PHE A 425 2.27 9.86 -19.23
C PHE A 425 3.51 9.10 -18.76
N THR A 426 3.87 8.00 -19.42
CA THR A 426 5.03 7.18 -19.07
C THR A 426 6.30 8.01 -18.91
N LYS A 427 6.52 9.01 -19.78
CA LYS A 427 7.69 9.92 -19.73
C LYS A 427 7.81 10.75 -18.45
N ASP A 428 6.72 10.94 -17.72
CA ASP A 428 6.64 11.85 -16.57
C ASP A 428 6.95 11.16 -15.23
N PHE A 429 7.30 9.87 -15.22
CA PHE A 429 7.56 9.08 -14.01
C PHE A 429 9.04 8.65 -13.88
N LEU A 430 9.50 8.41 -12.64
CA LEU A 430 10.87 7.99 -12.34
C LEU A 430 11.14 6.51 -12.64
N PHE A 431 10.21 5.62 -12.31
CA PHE A 431 10.42 4.17 -12.43
C PHE A 431 10.00 3.62 -13.79
N ILE A 432 10.73 4.06 -14.82
CA ILE A 432 10.57 3.60 -16.20
C ILE A 432 11.77 2.78 -16.66
N ARG A 433 11.52 1.86 -17.58
CA ARG A 433 12.52 0.93 -18.10
C ARG A 433 12.16 0.46 -19.52
N PRO A 434 13.09 -0.16 -20.26
CA PRO A 434 12.76 -0.84 -21.50
C PRO A 434 11.75 -1.96 -21.28
N LEU A 435 10.84 -2.15 -22.24
CA LEU A 435 9.85 -3.22 -22.21
C LEU A 435 10.53 -4.59 -22.34
N GLY A 436 10.26 -5.51 -21.42
CA GLY A 436 10.66 -6.91 -21.58
C GLY A 436 9.70 -7.64 -22.51
N ILE A 437 10.23 -8.42 -23.47
CA ILE A 437 9.45 -9.23 -24.41
C ILE A 437 9.59 -10.72 -24.10
N SER A 438 8.69 -11.55 -24.66
CA SER A 438 8.56 -12.98 -24.34
C SER A 438 9.82 -13.81 -24.63
N SER A 439 10.73 -13.32 -25.47
CA SER A 439 12.05 -13.92 -25.71
C SER A 439 13.03 -13.77 -24.53
N GLY A 440 12.66 -13.05 -23.47
CA GLY A 440 13.56 -12.75 -22.35
C GLY A 440 14.50 -11.57 -22.61
N THR A 441 14.43 -10.95 -23.79
CA THR A 441 15.18 -9.76 -24.17
C THR A 441 14.38 -8.48 -23.88
N TYR A 442 15.06 -7.33 -23.92
CA TYR A 442 14.43 -6.01 -23.81
C TYR A 442 14.25 -5.38 -25.18
N ALA A 443 13.16 -4.65 -25.35
CA ALA A 443 12.88 -3.79 -26.50
C ALA A 443 13.27 -2.33 -26.15
N PRO A 444 14.50 -1.87 -26.44
CA PRO A 444 14.96 -0.51 -26.11
C PRO A 444 14.15 0.60 -26.79
N TRP A 445 13.45 0.30 -27.88
CA TRP A 445 12.54 1.22 -28.59
C TRP A 445 11.17 1.42 -27.91
N LEU A 446 10.92 0.72 -26.80
CA LEU A 446 9.69 0.85 -26.00
C LEU A 446 10.01 1.05 -24.52
N ALA A 447 9.43 2.09 -23.93
CA ALA A 447 9.51 2.37 -22.51
C ALA A 447 8.21 1.97 -21.80
N THR A 448 8.34 1.44 -20.58
CA THR A 448 7.21 1.06 -19.74
C THR A 448 7.48 1.36 -18.27
N ILE A 449 6.41 1.48 -17.49
CA ILE A 449 6.48 1.67 -16.04
C ILE A 449 6.76 0.34 -15.35
N CYS A 450 7.56 0.39 -14.29
CA CYS A 450 7.80 -0.75 -13.44
C CYS A 450 6.49 -1.26 -12.78
N THR A 451 6.07 -2.47 -13.13
CA THR A 451 4.86 -3.09 -12.57
C THR A 451 5.14 -3.90 -11.30
N HIS A 452 4.10 -4.18 -10.51
CA HIS A 452 4.24 -5.02 -9.32
C HIS A 452 4.74 -6.42 -9.68
N SER A 453 4.29 -7.00 -10.80
CA SER A 453 4.75 -8.32 -11.27
C SER A 453 6.27 -8.32 -11.50
N MET A 454 6.78 -7.29 -12.17
CA MET A 454 8.22 -7.12 -12.43
C MET A 454 9.02 -7.04 -11.12
N PHE A 455 8.53 -6.30 -10.13
CA PHE A 455 9.15 -6.22 -8.81
C PHE A 455 9.10 -7.56 -8.07
N SER A 456 7.96 -8.27 -8.08
CA SER A 456 7.83 -9.60 -7.49
C SER A 456 8.75 -10.63 -8.16
N THR A 457 8.97 -10.53 -9.48
CA THR A 457 9.96 -11.34 -10.18
C THR A 457 11.38 -11.02 -9.68
N PHE A 458 11.73 -9.74 -9.52
CA PHE A 458 13.00 -9.33 -8.94
C PHE A 458 13.20 -9.89 -7.50
N GLN A 459 12.17 -9.89 -6.66
CA GLN A 459 12.26 -10.40 -5.30
C GLN A 459 12.74 -11.86 -5.23
N ARG A 460 12.46 -12.68 -6.25
CA ARG A 460 12.96 -14.06 -6.34
C ARG A 460 14.48 -14.16 -6.50
N TYR A 461 15.12 -13.10 -7.02
CA TYR A 461 16.57 -13.02 -7.23
C TYR A 461 17.28 -12.20 -6.15
N LEU A 462 16.53 -11.63 -5.20
CA LEU A 462 17.10 -10.75 -4.17
C LEU A 462 18.13 -11.49 -3.30
N GLU A 463 17.86 -12.75 -2.93
CA GLU A 463 18.78 -13.54 -2.10
C GLU A 463 20.16 -13.69 -2.74
N ASN A 464 20.21 -13.94 -4.05
CA ASN A 464 21.48 -14.04 -4.79
C ASN A 464 22.22 -12.70 -4.80
N LEU A 465 21.49 -11.60 -4.97
CA LEU A 465 22.07 -10.26 -4.93
C LEU A 465 22.63 -9.92 -3.55
N VAL A 466 21.93 -10.34 -2.49
CA VAL A 466 22.38 -10.19 -1.10
C VAL A 466 23.66 -10.97 -0.84
N LYS A 467 23.75 -12.23 -1.29
CA LYS A 467 24.96 -13.05 -1.15
C LYS A 467 26.19 -12.43 -1.83
N GLU A 468 25.98 -11.70 -2.93
CA GLU A 468 27.06 -11.08 -3.69
C GLU A 468 27.48 -9.71 -3.13
N PHE A 469 26.53 -8.90 -2.65
CA PHE A 469 26.78 -7.48 -2.34
C PHE A 469 26.55 -7.09 -0.88
N ALA A 470 26.10 -8.01 -0.01
CA ALA A 470 25.87 -7.74 1.40
C ALA A 470 26.69 -8.66 2.31
N SER A 471 27.04 -8.15 3.48
CA SER A 471 27.82 -8.84 4.50
C SER A 471 27.02 -9.91 5.25
N LYS A 472 25.69 -9.78 5.26
CA LYS A 472 24.76 -10.66 5.97
C LYS A 472 23.86 -11.42 5.00
N SER A 473 23.62 -12.69 5.28
CA SER A 473 22.60 -13.47 4.58
C SER A 473 21.20 -13.04 5.01
N LEU A 474 20.32 -12.80 4.04
CA LEU A 474 18.91 -12.49 4.28
C LEU A 474 18.07 -13.76 4.04
N SER A 475 17.55 -14.36 5.12
CA SER A 475 16.64 -15.52 5.05
C SER A 475 15.15 -15.15 5.16
N VAL A 476 14.83 -13.85 5.23
CA VAL A 476 13.46 -13.37 5.49
C VAL A 476 12.79 -12.89 4.20
N SER A 477 11.62 -13.46 3.90
CA SER A 477 10.75 -12.99 2.82
C SER A 477 9.90 -11.80 3.29
N PHE A 478 10.01 -10.66 2.60
CA PHE A 478 9.20 -9.47 2.88
C PHE A 478 8.48 -8.95 1.64
N THR A 479 7.39 -8.22 1.85
CA THR A 479 6.67 -7.50 0.79
C THR A 479 6.89 -5.99 0.93
N SER A 480 6.64 -5.22 -0.14
CA SER A 480 6.66 -3.75 -0.07
C SER A 480 5.70 -3.19 1.00
N HIS A 481 4.62 -3.92 1.31
CA HIS A 481 3.69 -3.57 2.38
C HIS A 481 4.29 -3.70 3.78
N HIS A 482 5.29 -4.55 4.01
CA HIS A 482 5.89 -4.73 5.34
C HIS A 482 6.63 -3.46 5.82
N PHE A 483 7.29 -2.71 4.93
CA PHE A 483 7.90 -1.42 5.30
C PHE A 483 6.87 -0.41 5.77
N ARG A 484 5.71 -0.36 5.10
CA ARG A 484 4.60 0.48 5.53
C ARG A 484 4.06 0.09 6.90
N HIS A 485 3.89 -1.21 7.15
CA HIS A 485 3.49 -1.72 8.47
C HIS A 485 4.50 -1.30 9.54
N THR A 486 5.78 -1.56 9.29
CA THR A 486 6.88 -1.19 10.19
C THR A 486 6.88 0.30 10.52
N LEU A 487 6.85 1.16 9.51
CA LEU A 487 6.85 2.62 9.73
C LEU A 487 5.58 3.09 10.45
N ASN A 488 4.42 2.51 10.16
CA ASN A 488 3.17 2.86 10.86
C ASN A 488 3.20 2.41 12.33
N THR A 489 3.76 1.23 12.61
CA THR A 489 4.01 0.74 13.96
C THR A 489 4.99 1.66 14.71
N LEU A 490 6.12 2.02 14.11
CA LEU A 490 7.10 2.90 14.73
C LEU A 490 6.53 4.30 15.01
N LEU A 491 5.71 4.84 14.11
CA LEU A 491 5.05 6.13 14.35
C LEU A 491 4.02 6.05 15.48
N ASP A 492 3.28 4.94 15.53
CA ASP A 492 2.37 4.68 16.63
C ASP A 492 3.15 4.58 17.95
N GLU A 493 4.21 3.78 18.00
CA GLU A 493 5.11 3.62 19.15
C GLU A 493 5.72 4.94 19.61
N GLY A 494 6.07 5.82 18.66
CA GLY A 494 6.52 7.18 18.90
C GLY A 494 5.42 8.17 19.32
N GLY A 495 4.17 7.73 19.50
CA GLY A 495 3.08 8.55 20.04
C GLY A 495 2.25 9.31 19.00
N LEU A 496 2.46 9.09 17.70
CA LEU A 496 1.71 9.81 16.66
C LEU A 496 0.24 9.35 16.65
N SER A 497 -0.71 10.28 16.69
CA SER A 497 -2.14 9.92 16.73
C SER A 497 -2.63 9.19 15.47
N ASP A 498 -3.67 8.35 15.62
CA ASP A 498 -4.33 7.66 14.50
C ASP A 498 -4.70 8.60 13.36
N LEU A 499 -5.18 9.81 13.68
CA LEU A 499 -5.56 10.83 12.71
C LEU A 499 -4.34 11.31 11.91
N MET A 500 -3.23 11.60 12.60
CA MET A 500 -2.00 12.04 11.95
C MET A 500 -1.36 10.92 11.13
N GLN A 501 -1.35 9.68 11.64
CA GLN A 501 -0.94 8.50 10.86
C GLN A 501 -1.80 8.35 9.60
N THR A 502 -3.13 8.48 9.73
CA THR A 502 -4.09 8.40 8.60
C THR A 502 -3.77 9.44 7.53
N HIS A 503 -3.53 10.68 7.94
CA HIS A 503 -3.16 11.77 7.06
C HIS A 503 -1.78 11.53 6.41
N TRP A 504 -0.76 11.20 7.21
CA TRP A 504 0.61 10.94 6.74
C TRP A 504 0.65 9.84 5.67
N PHE A 505 -0.17 8.81 5.84
CA PHE A 505 -0.26 7.65 4.96
C PHE A 505 -1.32 7.78 3.84
N ALA A 506 -1.92 8.97 3.69
CA ALA A 506 -3.00 9.31 2.76
C ALA A 506 -4.12 8.25 2.71
N ARG A 507 -4.60 7.87 3.89
CA ARG A 507 -5.76 6.99 4.06
C ARG A 507 -7.03 7.83 4.13
N SER A 508 -8.12 7.32 3.57
CA SER A 508 -9.41 8.03 3.54
C SER A 508 -10.23 7.84 4.82
N ASN A 509 -10.01 6.73 5.53
CA ASN A 509 -10.73 6.41 6.77
C ASN A 509 -9.72 6.13 7.90
N PRO A 510 -9.83 6.79 9.07
CA PRO A 510 -9.02 6.48 10.25
C PRO A 510 -9.07 5.01 10.69
N GLY A 511 -10.19 4.33 10.49
CA GLY A 511 -10.34 2.91 10.80
C GLY A 511 -9.41 1.98 9.99
N ASP A 512 -8.88 2.44 8.85
CA ASP A 512 -7.91 1.69 8.06
C ASP A 512 -6.51 1.70 8.70
N THR A 513 -6.22 2.64 9.60
CA THR A 513 -4.90 2.80 10.23
C THR A 513 -4.60 1.68 11.23
N LYS A 514 -5.61 1.26 12.01
CA LYS A 514 -5.49 0.16 12.98
C LYS A 514 -5.09 -1.18 12.36
N ALA A 515 -5.37 -1.39 11.07
CA ALA A 515 -4.92 -2.59 10.36
C ALA A 515 -3.40 -2.62 10.11
N TYR A 516 -2.70 -1.53 10.37
CA TYR A 516 -1.25 -1.40 10.18
C TYR A 516 -0.46 -1.20 11.48
N GLN A 517 -1.13 -1.08 12.62
CA GLN A 517 -0.51 -0.98 13.94
C GLN A 517 -0.34 -2.37 14.54
N HIS A 518 0.89 -2.78 14.78
CA HIS A 518 1.19 -4.11 15.32
C HIS A 518 1.60 -4.11 16.79
N THR A 519 1.72 -2.93 17.41
CA THR A 519 2.00 -2.78 18.84
C THR A 519 0.70 -2.73 19.61
N PRO A 520 0.41 -3.68 20.52
CA PRO A 520 -0.76 -3.56 21.35
C PRO A 520 -0.68 -2.35 22.30
N PRO A 521 -1.78 -1.63 22.61
CA PRO A 521 -1.82 -0.65 23.70
C PRO A 521 -1.32 -1.25 25.01
N ALA A 522 -1.58 -2.56 25.21
CA ALA A 522 -1.06 -3.35 26.30
C ALA A 522 0.48 -3.39 26.35
N LYS A 523 1.18 -3.40 25.21
CA LYS A 523 2.64 -3.34 25.19
C LYS A 523 3.17 -1.96 25.59
N ARG A 524 2.54 -0.86 25.13
CA ARG A 524 2.90 0.49 25.62
C ARG A 524 2.64 0.64 27.11
N ALA A 525 1.51 0.12 27.59
CA ALA A 525 1.21 0.06 29.00
C ALA A 525 2.27 -0.75 29.75
N LEU A 526 2.66 -1.93 29.25
CA LEU A 526 3.67 -2.79 29.86
C LEU A 526 5.06 -2.14 29.90
N MET A 527 5.51 -1.51 28.80
CA MET A 527 6.75 -0.73 28.79
C MET A 527 6.70 0.39 29.84
N LEU A 528 5.55 1.05 29.99
CA LEU A 528 5.37 2.08 31.01
C LEU A 528 5.31 1.48 32.42
N HIS A 529 4.74 0.29 32.61
CA HIS A 529 4.76 -0.42 33.89
C HIS A 529 6.19 -0.71 34.33
N GLU A 530 7.00 -1.31 33.44
CA GLU A 530 8.41 -1.61 33.69
C GLU A 530 9.21 -0.35 33.96
N ALA A 531 8.95 0.73 33.21
CA ALA A 531 9.62 2.01 33.41
C ALA A 531 9.26 2.67 34.76
N ILE A 532 8.00 2.56 35.21
CA ILE A 532 7.58 3.03 36.54
C ILE A 532 8.24 2.20 37.63
N LYS A 533 8.21 0.87 37.54
CA LYS A 533 8.88 -0.03 38.49
C LYS A 533 10.39 0.22 38.56
N GLY A 534 11.01 0.55 37.44
CA GLY A 534 12.43 0.89 37.35
C GLY A 534 12.78 2.31 37.79
N GLY A 535 11.83 3.09 38.30
CA GLY A 535 12.05 4.47 38.78
C GLY A 535 12.38 5.48 37.66
N LYS A 536 12.20 5.10 36.40
CA LYS A 536 12.53 5.90 35.19
C LYS A 536 11.42 6.86 34.78
N VAL A 537 10.33 6.90 35.53
CA VAL A 537 9.14 7.72 35.23
C VAL A 537 8.84 8.62 36.41
N GLY A 538 8.51 9.87 36.13
CA GLY A 538 8.02 10.85 37.10
C GLY A 538 6.51 11.10 36.95
N GLY A 539 5.90 11.63 38.00
CA GLY A 539 4.49 11.97 38.09
C GLY A 539 3.76 11.25 39.22
N ARG A 540 2.54 11.69 39.52
CA ARG A 540 1.80 11.28 40.72
C ARG A 540 1.60 9.78 40.86
N LEU A 541 1.35 9.06 39.77
CA LEU A 541 1.20 7.60 39.84
C LEU A 541 2.54 6.93 40.16
N ALA A 542 3.65 7.41 39.61
CA ALA A 542 4.97 6.84 39.89
C ALA A 542 5.34 7.06 41.37
N GLU A 543 5.11 8.26 41.90
CA GLU A 543 5.29 8.58 43.33
C GLU A 543 4.42 7.69 44.23
N GLN A 544 3.18 7.42 43.85
CA GLN A 544 2.30 6.52 44.60
C GLN A 544 2.81 5.08 44.59
N ILE A 545 3.27 4.58 43.44
CA ILE A 545 3.80 3.22 43.32
C ILE A 545 5.07 3.03 44.14
N GLU A 546 5.95 4.04 44.19
CA GLU A 546 7.19 3.99 44.97
C GLU A 546 6.96 3.75 46.48
N ILE A 547 5.83 4.25 47.02
CA ILE A 547 5.49 4.13 48.45
C ILE A 547 4.70 2.85 48.76
N LEU A 548 4.17 2.16 47.75
CA LEU A 548 3.33 0.98 47.91
C LEU A 548 4.15 -0.32 48.05
N PRO A 549 3.62 -1.35 48.74
CA PRO A 549 4.22 -2.69 48.75
C PRO A 549 4.40 -3.26 47.35
N VAL A 550 5.54 -3.90 47.08
CA VAL A 550 5.96 -4.41 45.75
C VAL A 550 4.93 -5.38 45.17
N GLU A 551 4.27 -6.16 46.03
CA GLU A 551 3.26 -7.15 45.66
C GLU A 551 2.02 -6.51 45.03
N LEU A 552 1.75 -5.23 45.32
CA LEU A 552 0.60 -4.49 44.80
C LEU A 552 0.92 -3.68 43.54
N HIS A 553 2.20 -3.51 43.20
CA HIS A 553 2.62 -2.69 42.05
C HIS A 553 1.97 -3.17 40.76
N ASP A 554 2.02 -4.48 40.50
CA ASP A 554 1.47 -5.06 39.28
C ASP A 554 -0.04 -4.90 39.18
N ALA A 555 -0.76 -5.17 40.26
CA ALA A 555 -2.23 -5.06 40.26
C ALA A 555 -2.68 -3.61 40.01
N ILE A 556 -2.01 -2.64 40.63
CA ILE A 556 -2.37 -1.21 40.52
C ILE A 556 -1.99 -0.66 39.15
N LEU A 557 -0.79 -0.97 38.64
CA LEU A 557 -0.36 -0.54 37.31
C LEU A 557 -1.29 -1.10 36.23
N LYS A 558 -1.60 -2.41 36.28
CA LYS A 558 -2.55 -3.05 35.35
C LYS A 558 -3.95 -2.43 35.42
N ALA A 559 -4.42 -2.05 36.60
CA ALA A 559 -5.72 -1.41 36.75
C ALA A 559 -5.74 0.04 36.23
N ARG A 560 -4.67 0.80 36.46
CA ARG A 560 -4.60 2.25 36.18
C ARG A 560 -4.11 2.59 34.77
N ILE A 561 -3.31 1.73 34.15
CA ILE A 561 -2.67 1.99 32.86
C ILE A 561 -3.20 0.97 31.84
N GLN A 562 -4.34 1.29 31.24
CA GLN A 562 -4.92 0.48 30.15
C GLN A 562 -4.54 1.01 28.77
N ALA A 563 -4.21 2.31 28.69
CA ALA A 563 -3.82 3.00 27.47
C ALA A 563 -2.85 4.13 27.80
N VAL A 564 -1.94 4.44 26.88
CA VAL A 564 -0.94 5.50 27.03
C VAL A 564 -1.04 6.42 25.81
N HIS A 565 -1.26 7.72 26.05
CA HIS A 565 -1.38 8.74 25.02
C HIS A 565 -0.21 9.73 25.14
N ASP A 566 0.49 10.00 24.05
CA ASP A 566 1.49 11.07 24.03
C ASP A 566 0.79 12.43 23.93
N VAL A 567 1.16 13.37 24.80
CA VAL A 567 0.61 14.73 24.82
C VAL A 567 1.64 15.80 24.48
N GLY A 568 2.85 15.43 24.06
CA GLY A 568 3.94 16.33 23.67
C GLY A 568 5.07 16.36 24.70
N PRO A 569 4.91 17.06 25.85
CA PRO A 569 5.95 17.11 26.88
C PRO A 569 6.02 15.84 27.75
N GLY A 570 5.03 14.94 27.66
CA GLY A 570 4.96 13.70 28.43
C GLY A 570 3.81 12.79 28.00
N LEU A 571 3.37 11.90 28.89
CA LEU A 571 2.42 10.82 28.64
C LEU A 571 1.16 10.96 29.49
N CYS A 572 0.01 10.60 28.94
CA CYS A 572 -1.29 10.60 29.59
C CYS A 572 -1.89 9.19 29.66
N ILE A 573 -2.22 8.73 30.86
CA ILE A 573 -2.81 7.41 31.11
C ILE A 573 -4.33 7.45 31.35
N HIS A 574 -4.97 8.58 31.07
CA HIS A 574 -6.39 8.77 31.32
C HIS A 574 -7.27 7.79 30.51
N PRO A 575 -8.27 7.12 31.12
CA PRO A 575 -9.11 6.14 30.45
C PRO A 575 -10.23 6.83 29.64
N PHE A 576 -9.88 7.43 28.51
CA PHE A 576 -10.82 8.13 27.61
C PHE A 576 -11.98 7.26 27.10
N SER A 577 -11.86 5.94 27.15
CA SER A 577 -12.92 5.00 26.79
C SER A 577 -14.05 4.94 27.82
N GLN A 578 -13.79 5.38 29.05
CA GLN A 578 -14.73 5.30 30.17
C GLN A 578 -15.24 6.69 30.56
N ILE A 579 -14.37 7.70 30.57
CA ILE A 579 -14.70 9.05 31.02
C ILE A 579 -14.00 10.12 30.16
N PRO A 580 -14.64 11.28 29.94
CA PRO A 580 -13.99 12.42 29.30
C PRO A 580 -12.96 13.08 30.24
N CYS A 581 -11.92 13.68 29.67
CA CYS A 581 -10.88 14.34 30.44
C CYS A 581 -11.32 15.74 30.90
N GLU A 582 -11.33 15.95 32.21
CA GLU A 582 -11.65 17.24 32.85
C GLU A 582 -10.61 18.34 32.60
N LYS A 583 -9.41 17.98 32.13
CA LYS A 583 -8.27 18.91 31.98
C LYS A 583 -8.04 19.41 30.56
N HIS A 584 -8.66 18.82 29.54
CA HIS A 584 -8.62 19.29 28.15
C HIS A 584 -7.21 19.72 27.65
N LEU A 585 -6.22 18.82 27.71
CA LEU A 585 -4.80 19.06 27.34
C LEU A 585 -3.98 19.94 28.30
N GLU A 586 -4.54 20.35 29.43
CA GLU A 586 -3.78 21.00 30.52
C GLU A 586 -3.07 19.99 31.42
N CYS A 587 -2.41 18.99 30.81
CA CYS A 587 -1.81 17.86 31.50
C CYS A 587 -0.67 18.29 32.44
N SER A 588 0.13 19.28 32.03
CA SER A 588 1.24 19.81 32.84
C SER A 588 0.76 20.60 34.06
N ALA A 589 -0.52 20.96 34.17
CA ALA A 589 -1.07 21.65 35.34
C ALA A 589 -1.45 20.68 36.47
N ASP A 590 -0.47 19.91 36.95
CA ASP A 590 -0.63 18.99 38.10
C ASP A 590 -1.74 17.93 37.90
N CYS A 591 -1.81 17.35 36.70
CA CYS A 591 -2.76 16.29 36.39
C CYS A 591 -2.35 14.96 37.03
N LYS A 592 -3.32 14.24 37.63
CA LYS A 592 -3.12 12.92 38.25
C LYS A 592 -2.76 11.79 37.26
N ASP A 593 -3.19 11.95 36.00
CA ASP A 593 -3.03 10.95 34.95
C ASP A 593 -1.85 11.31 34.01
N TYR A 594 -1.05 12.32 34.36
CA TYR A 594 0.09 12.78 33.58
C TYR A 594 1.40 12.24 34.15
N LEU A 595 2.23 11.69 33.27
CA LEU A 595 3.51 11.05 33.58
C LEU A 595 4.58 11.55 32.59
N TRP A 596 5.85 11.43 32.96
CA TRP A 596 6.96 11.71 32.06
C TRP A 596 8.11 10.74 32.27
N VAL A 597 8.87 10.48 31.22
CA VAL A 597 10.07 9.65 31.29
C VAL A 597 11.24 10.56 31.71
N LYS A 598 12.02 10.12 32.69
CA LYS A 598 13.25 10.80 33.12
C LYS A 598 14.35 10.60 32.07
N ASP A 599 15.22 11.59 31.92
CA ASP A 599 16.27 11.62 30.88
C ASP A 599 15.78 11.50 29.43
N ASP A 600 14.56 11.95 29.13
CA ASP A 600 13.99 11.97 27.79
C ASP A 600 14.43 13.19 26.98
N LYS A 601 15.56 13.06 26.28
CA LYS A 601 16.10 14.12 25.42
C LYS A 601 15.21 14.45 24.22
N ALA A 602 14.35 13.53 23.76
CA ALA A 602 13.51 13.75 22.59
C ALA A 602 12.41 14.79 22.84
N ARG A 603 11.90 14.86 24.08
CA ARG A 603 10.83 15.80 24.49
C ARG A 603 11.37 17.10 25.11
N LEU A 604 12.68 17.19 25.34
CA LEU A 604 13.30 18.31 26.04
C LEU A 604 13.08 19.67 25.36
N SER A 605 13.12 19.73 24.02
CA SER A 605 12.90 20.98 23.29
C SER A 605 11.49 21.54 23.50
N GLU A 606 10.48 20.66 23.50
CA GLU A 606 9.09 21.03 23.74
C GLU A 606 8.85 21.43 25.20
N GLN A 607 9.48 20.72 26.15
CA GLN A 607 9.44 21.07 27.57
C GLN A 607 10.05 22.45 27.83
N LYS A 608 11.24 22.74 27.28
CA LYS A 608 11.88 24.06 27.36
C LYS A 608 11.00 25.16 26.77
N ARG A 609 10.39 24.90 25.60
CA ARG A 609 9.46 25.82 24.93
C ARG A 609 8.25 26.12 25.80
N GLN A 610 7.59 25.11 26.32
CA GLN A 610 6.41 25.29 27.18
C GLN A 610 6.78 26.00 28.48
N TYR A 611 7.88 25.62 29.12
CA TYR A 611 8.35 26.29 30.34
C TYR A 611 8.57 27.77 30.08
N ALA A 612 9.34 28.12 29.03
CA ALA A 612 9.69 29.50 28.74
C ALA A 612 8.47 30.38 28.42
N ILE A 613 7.53 29.88 27.61
CA ILE A 613 6.30 30.60 27.30
C ILE A 613 5.46 30.83 28.56
N ASN A 614 5.30 29.81 29.41
CA ASN A 614 4.50 29.94 30.63
C ASN A 614 5.18 30.84 31.67
N SER A 615 6.52 30.87 31.74
CA SER A 615 7.28 31.79 32.60
C SER A 615 7.06 33.25 32.21
N LEU A 616 7.19 33.56 30.91
CA LEU A 616 6.92 34.91 30.40
C LEU A 616 5.47 35.34 30.64
N ALA A 617 4.53 34.41 30.42
CA ALA A 617 3.12 34.67 30.65
C ALA A 617 2.84 34.95 32.14
N LEU A 618 3.47 34.20 33.06
CA LEU A 618 3.34 34.42 34.49
C LEU A 618 3.90 35.79 34.91
N GLU A 619 5.10 36.14 34.45
CA GLU A 619 5.72 37.45 34.73
C GLU A 619 4.83 38.61 34.25
N THR A 620 4.29 38.49 33.03
CA THR A 620 3.37 39.47 32.45
C THR A 620 2.11 39.62 33.31
N ALA A 621 1.52 38.51 33.76
CA ALA A 621 0.32 38.54 34.58
C ALA A 621 0.57 39.12 35.99
N GLU A 622 1.71 38.79 36.61
CA GLU A 622 2.09 39.35 37.91
C GLU A 622 2.38 40.86 37.82
N ALA A 623 2.95 41.34 36.71
CA ALA A 623 3.14 42.77 36.45
C ALA A 623 1.79 43.50 36.29
N ILE A 624 0.85 42.92 35.54
CA ILE A 624 -0.52 43.47 35.38
C ILE A 624 -1.27 43.48 36.72
N GLN A 625 -1.08 42.47 37.57
CA GLN A 625 -1.68 42.40 38.90
C GLN A 625 -1.21 43.53 39.81
N LYS A 626 0.04 43.98 39.67
CA LYS A 626 0.61 45.11 40.42
C LYS A 626 0.25 46.48 39.83
N SER A 627 -0.46 46.54 38.70
CA SER A 627 -0.86 47.79 38.05
C SER A 627 -2.03 48.49 38.76
N THR A 628 -2.26 49.75 38.44
CA THR A 628 -3.35 50.59 38.99
C THR A 628 -4.77 50.12 38.64
N LYS A 629 -4.93 49.14 37.73
CA LYS A 629 -6.21 48.50 37.40
C LYS A 629 -6.06 46.97 37.40
N PRO A 630 -5.95 46.33 38.56
CA PRO A 630 -5.75 44.89 38.65
C PRO A 630 -6.97 44.15 38.06
N LYS A 631 -6.74 43.34 37.03
CA LYS A 631 -7.75 42.40 36.53
C LYS A 631 -7.71 41.12 37.39
N LYS A 632 -8.88 40.57 37.74
CA LYS A 632 -8.97 39.30 38.47
C LYS A 632 -8.46 38.16 37.58
N SER A 633 -7.31 37.58 37.94
CA SER A 633 -6.74 36.40 37.28
C SER A 633 -5.97 35.51 38.26
N ILE A 634 -6.41 35.46 39.53
CA ILE A 634 -5.73 34.68 40.58
C ILE A 634 -5.66 33.19 40.20
N ASP A 635 -6.75 32.67 39.60
CA ASP A 635 -6.86 31.27 39.22
C ASP A 635 -5.93 30.91 38.07
N TRP A 636 -5.76 31.82 37.11
CA TRP A 636 -4.83 31.64 35.99
C TRP A 636 -3.37 31.70 36.47
N ILE A 637 -3.03 32.62 37.38
CA ILE A 637 -1.69 32.69 37.99
C ILE A 637 -1.39 31.38 38.72
N ASN A 638 -2.33 30.91 39.55
CA ASN A 638 -2.19 29.64 40.27
C ASN A 638 -2.08 28.44 39.33
N HIS A 639 -2.85 28.42 38.24
CA HIS A 639 -2.78 27.39 37.21
C HIS A 639 -1.42 27.38 36.49
N THR A 640 -0.92 28.54 36.08
CA THR A 640 0.39 28.67 35.43
C THR A 640 1.54 28.28 36.37
N LYS A 641 1.45 28.63 37.66
CA LYS A 641 2.42 28.18 38.68
C LYS A 641 2.45 26.65 38.81
N LYS A 642 1.30 25.98 38.75
CA LYS A 642 1.23 24.51 38.72
C LYS A 642 1.94 23.94 37.49
N LYS A 643 1.71 24.51 36.30
CA LYS A 643 2.41 24.10 35.07
C LYS A 643 3.92 24.22 35.19
N LEU A 644 4.40 25.37 35.65
CA LEU A 644 5.83 25.63 35.80
C LEU A 644 6.48 24.70 36.83
N LYS A 645 5.76 24.36 37.91
CA LYS A 645 6.24 23.36 38.87
C LYS A 645 6.47 22.00 38.22
N THR A 646 5.49 21.49 37.47
CA THR A 646 5.60 20.19 36.79
C THR A 646 6.65 20.20 35.69
N LEU A 647 6.65 21.22 34.83
CA LEU A 647 7.65 21.37 33.76
C LEU A 647 9.08 21.56 34.32
N GLY A 648 9.22 22.27 35.45
CA GLY A 648 10.50 22.41 36.14
C GLY A 648 11.03 21.08 36.67
N ALA A 649 10.16 20.25 37.24
CA ALA A 649 10.54 18.88 37.64
C ALA A 649 11.02 18.05 36.44
N GLN A 650 10.35 18.16 35.29
CA GLN A 650 10.77 17.48 34.06
C GLN A 650 12.13 17.94 33.55
N LEU A 651 12.40 19.25 33.58
CA LEU A 651 13.70 19.80 33.20
C LEU A 651 14.81 19.29 34.12
N ASN A 652 14.56 19.27 35.44
CA ASN A 652 15.50 18.73 36.43
C ASN A 652 15.77 17.23 36.20
N ASP A 653 14.72 16.43 36.00
CA ASP A 653 14.84 14.99 35.69
C ASP A 653 15.56 14.72 34.35
N ASN A 654 15.66 15.73 33.48
CA ASN A 654 16.41 15.70 32.24
C ASN A 654 17.82 16.32 32.34
N GLY A 655 18.27 16.66 33.54
CA GLY A 655 19.59 17.24 33.82
C GLY A 655 19.72 18.70 33.39
N VAL A 656 18.62 19.41 33.21
CA VAL A 656 18.61 20.86 32.92
C VAL A 656 18.33 21.61 34.21
N PHE A 657 19.40 22.12 34.82
CA PHE A 657 19.36 22.97 36.00
C PHE A 657 19.45 24.45 35.59
N ASP A 658 18.84 25.34 36.38
CA ASP A 658 18.90 26.80 36.21
C ASP A 658 18.57 27.31 34.79
N PHE A 659 17.53 26.72 34.17
CA PHE A 659 17.10 27.09 32.82
C PHE A 659 16.66 28.56 32.72
N ASN A 660 17.31 29.34 31.84
CA ASN A 660 16.95 30.73 31.57
C ASN A 660 15.90 30.82 30.44
N PRO A 661 14.61 31.10 30.76
CA PRO A 661 13.55 31.12 29.75
C PRO A 661 13.68 32.29 28.78
N ILE A 662 14.20 33.45 29.21
CA ILE A 662 14.29 34.66 28.39
C ILE A 662 15.35 34.50 27.30
N GLU A 663 16.50 33.95 27.66
CA GLU A 663 17.58 33.66 26.73
C GLU A 663 17.14 32.63 25.68
N TYR A 664 16.52 31.53 26.12
CA TYR A 664 15.97 30.52 25.21
C TYR A 664 14.96 31.10 24.21
N LEU A 665 14.05 31.98 24.64
CA LEU A 665 13.09 32.62 23.76
C LEU A 665 13.77 33.52 22.71
N LYS A 666 14.87 34.20 23.07
CA LYS A 666 15.67 35.01 22.13
C LYS A 666 16.38 34.13 21.10
N GLU A 667 16.94 32.99 21.51
CA GLU A 667 17.62 32.04 20.63
C GLU A 667 16.67 31.46 19.57
N ILE A 668 15.44 31.11 19.97
CA ILE A 668 14.44 30.55 19.04
C ILE A 668 13.68 31.63 18.24
N GLY A 669 14.04 32.91 18.40
CA GLY A 669 13.43 34.03 17.66
C GLY A 669 11.99 34.37 18.05
N TYR A 670 11.55 33.99 19.25
CA TYR A 670 10.20 34.25 19.72
C TYR A 670 9.98 35.77 19.93
N GLY A 671 9.03 36.36 19.21
CA GLY A 671 8.71 37.80 19.29
C GLY A 671 9.39 38.71 18.27
N LYS A 672 10.11 38.17 17.26
CA LYS A 672 10.65 38.96 16.13
C LYS A 672 9.63 39.29 15.02
N GLU A 673 8.38 38.86 15.16
CA GLU A 673 7.26 39.16 14.24
C GLU A 673 5.99 39.63 14.98
N LEU A 674 6.12 40.65 15.83
CA LEU A 674 4.97 41.45 16.26
C LEU A 674 5.18 42.92 15.89
#